data_AF-A0A915AB28-F1
#
_entry.id   AF-A0A915AB28-F1
#
_cell.length_a   1.000
_cell.length_b   1.000
_cell.length_c   1.000
_cell.angle_alpha   90.00
_cell.angle_beta   90.00
_cell.angle_gamma   90.00
#
_symmetry.space_group_name_H-M   'P 1'
#
loop_
_entity.id
_entity.type
_entity.pdbx_description
1 polymer ?
#
loop_
_entity_poly.entity_id
_entity_poly.type
_entity_poly.pdbx_seq_one_letter_code
_entity_poly.pdbx_strand_id
1 'polypeptide(L)'
;MRAYDSVTNFVARSSIRSDDALCDRLKCDPDGIPSLEFIFRRSEDWWLCRCCAQHECFLVDACIPALIEAANRNPNESNVIFDVTKALGRSMAILKDGNCTLSRSVEAAILDFVCRFWDSMVEFVCHECVYIFDVLIHLHSLGCKCKTERRGDGCCSWILEVANSLTDGTPSCRSKLKCLLIFVKQYPLVIDRFPDETITSFYKSLSCATLAVAASHLIVYDLSRLFTDACRLSLHTSLLRNALCSPNQQLWAGAREKLIPILFKDKHLAGWLAEDFTATLSEGFSDDRTLDVMLFLSRLCIFHQTVTGGYSTWDDFIDERYLIRALLHSHSQMRLSAWNLISDHPRLTVPIRRREVELMKAFMLTNMTEQCPAIRQKILTGLKKIFIRVRETSQMLLKAGNDEEDLVNCYVNFVLWLRDLCFESLQKGSNFNRRIMALHIIDYIYQKPFLRADSKGLFYQSIASRLRLERDHHLKLLNCLDDSYQLCQEVALDLLTSNCCADLIDWDTFLEESICRMLSTRSHNVMSSSYRFRYFLRKNSSRIESFFEYLLDLCSARIRLIIGNLLAVATEGGSLYPILNAIAVVIEQVEWENLSVEEVEWWHSHVSAQLLPLCFEVGELVAPVVHSMSPEGFAPDALLHSNESIHNGMASLTETSQLLLVGCWRAHRHISTILHLIASKVPYPLLISDAELRRIGEYYWLQLTECKHCGAFELAVEGFEGLCRRLWNLMDTHRDDHECTLPTPDGWLDDILAAIKGEVDTSKLCSTRRSAGLPHLVCAILGTEPRQRNAHCVRKALDSLLSYEHLSPELQVHSINVLRSIFSDKRLSEAVQGRLERALRACLLGIASPFWPLRNAISQLFAALLVRIFGVAKTPQRTLRVHEKNAMSGYEFFSRFPSLYDMIYLRLLAFADMNNQLGVYPVLALLTHLFPSTQRSREHPISVFILPTLRVLLDCRAQKIRELAAHALIAICDEQLQVVNERFEDNPFQCDVKRIVDEIIEKKLFRSWCDCNLSILAALIHSCGVRPKLYHIKLLIDSDATRWLTARPVAALMARFLLENATGDVEEGMIAAVELLQRKRNLRSELWRAFLKKTHVGISSLLLRMAAADLCESDEYTVCNILRLLLDNVAMVLGNEECVKLVNAYIEKLTDGSFHLGREISKDLIHLLSMELHLTCFDVRWILSCAQSESVHSKRIALRGILWARENCIKAIEVLNAGAVLLQDEESSIREESASILSGVLHSGKGYSLLNAQIV
;
A
#
# COMPACT_ATOMS: atom_id res chain seq x y z
N MET A 1 9.52 -13.18 37.63
CA MET A 1 8.67 -12.74 38.76
C MET A 1 7.51 -13.73 38.84
N ARG A 2 7.43 -14.74 39.72
CA ARG A 2 7.58 -14.79 41.19
C ARG A 2 6.85 -13.64 41.90
N ALA A 3 5.93 -14.04 42.79
CA ALA A 3 5.06 -13.28 43.70
C ALA A 3 3.78 -12.67 43.09
N TYR A 4 2.64 -13.32 43.35
CA TYR A 4 1.57 -12.77 44.19
C TYR A 4 0.62 -13.91 44.60
N ASP A 5 0.94 -14.51 45.74
CA ASP A 5 0.01 -15.27 46.58
C ASP A 5 -0.80 -14.29 47.43
N SER A 6 -1.97 -14.76 47.89
CA SER A 6 -2.91 -14.15 48.85
C SER A 6 -4.04 -13.28 48.28
N VAL A 7 -5.16 -13.92 47.94
CA VAL A 7 -6.44 -13.73 48.65
C VAL A 7 -7.18 -15.07 48.67
N THR A 8 -6.98 -15.82 49.75
CA THR A 8 -7.85 -16.92 50.15
C THR A 8 -9.17 -16.35 50.66
N ASN A 9 -10.25 -16.52 49.91
CA ASN A 9 -11.59 -16.53 50.50
C ASN A 9 -12.27 -17.88 50.20
N PHE A 10 -12.58 -18.55 51.31
CA PHE A 10 -13.28 -19.82 51.42
C PHE A 10 -14.55 -19.85 50.56
N VAL A 11 -14.63 -20.79 49.63
CA VAL A 11 -15.89 -21.47 49.34
C VAL A 11 -15.71 -22.93 49.74
N ALA A 12 -16.53 -23.34 50.70
CA ALA A 12 -16.50 -24.65 51.30
C ALA A 12 -16.71 -25.77 50.26
N ARG A 13 -15.83 -26.78 50.32
CA ARG A 13 -16.11 -28.14 49.83
C ARG A 13 -17.23 -28.73 50.68
N SER A 14 -18.51 -28.55 50.32
CA SER A 14 -19.64 -29.38 50.82
C SER A 14 -21.05 -28.97 50.32
N SER A 15 -21.24 -28.60 49.05
CA SER A 15 -22.62 -28.36 48.55
C SER A 15 -22.85 -28.60 47.06
N ILE A 16 -22.25 -29.64 46.48
CA ILE A 16 -22.74 -30.22 45.22
C ILE A 16 -22.98 -31.71 45.46
N ARG A 17 -24.06 -32.01 46.16
CA ARG A 17 -24.76 -33.30 46.15
C ARG A 17 -26.24 -33.02 45.92
N SER A 18 -26.53 -32.49 44.75
CA SER A 18 -27.81 -32.66 44.06
C SER A 18 -27.45 -32.66 42.59
N ASP A 19 -27.23 -33.86 42.07
CA ASP A 19 -26.77 -34.16 40.71
C ASP A 19 -27.68 -33.53 39.61
N ASP A 20 -28.90 -33.12 39.97
CA ASP A 20 -29.83 -32.40 39.08
C ASP A 20 -29.56 -30.87 38.97
N ALA A 21 -28.94 -30.23 39.98
CA ALA A 21 -28.82 -28.76 40.04
C ALA A 21 -27.85 -28.14 39.02
N LEU A 22 -26.89 -28.91 38.49
CA LEU A 22 -25.97 -28.43 37.43
C LEU A 22 -26.63 -28.52 36.05
N CYS A 23 -27.40 -29.58 35.80
CA CYS A 23 -28.16 -29.74 34.55
C CYS A 23 -29.30 -28.70 34.46
N ASP A 24 -29.95 -28.39 35.58
CA ASP A 24 -31.01 -27.37 35.62
C ASP A 24 -30.49 -25.95 35.37
N ARG A 25 -29.25 -25.64 35.79
CA ARG A 25 -28.59 -24.35 35.48
C ARG A 25 -28.28 -24.15 34.00
N LEU A 26 -28.14 -25.24 33.23
CA LEU A 26 -27.99 -25.17 31.77
C LEU A 26 -29.33 -24.88 31.06
N LYS A 27 -30.47 -25.12 31.72
CA LYS A 27 -31.83 -24.93 31.18
C LYS A 27 -32.42 -23.54 31.47
N CYS A 28 -31.83 -22.77 32.39
CA CYS A 28 -32.37 -21.50 32.89
C CYS A 28 -31.57 -20.28 32.43
N ASP A 29 -31.69 -19.90 31.16
CA ASP A 29 -31.62 -18.49 30.75
C ASP A 29 -32.48 -18.28 29.48
N PRO A 30 -33.61 -17.55 29.57
CA PRO A 30 -34.44 -17.27 28.40
C PRO A 30 -33.74 -16.40 27.35
N ASP A 31 -32.72 -15.61 27.75
CA ASP A 31 -32.16 -14.51 26.96
C ASP A 31 -30.61 -14.58 26.78
N GLY A 32 -29.93 -15.68 27.16
CA GLY A 32 -28.45 -15.74 27.16
C GLY A 32 -27.79 -17.13 27.15
N ILE A 33 -26.50 -17.17 26.77
CA ILE A 33 -25.65 -18.36 26.68
C ILE A 33 -25.56 -19.06 28.05
N PRO A 34 -25.61 -20.41 28.13
CA PRO A 34 -25.41 -21.12 29.39
C PRO A 34 -24.09 -20.71 30.07
N SER A 35 -24.10 -20.40 31.37
CA SER A 35 -22.88 -20.00 32.10
C SER A 35 -21.89 -21.17 32.20
N LEU A 36 -20.96 -21.23 31.25
CA LEU A 36 -19.96 -22.29 31.11
C LEU A 36 -18.55 -21.81 31.48
N GLU A 37 -18.42 -20.76 32.29
CA GLU A 37 -17.12 -20.25 32.76
C GLU A 37 -16.26 -21.32 33.43
N PHE A 38 -16.89 -22.34 34.02
CA PHE A 38 -16.18 -23.45 34.66
C PHE A 38 -15.35 -24.28 33.67
N ILE A 39 -15.75 -24.41 32.40
CA ILE A 39 -15.05 -25.20 31.36
C ILE A 39 -13.66 -24.61 31.04
N PHE A 40 -13.45 -23.33 31.33
CA PHE A 40 -12.17 -22.63 31.15
C PHE A 40 -11.22 -22.76 32.35
N ARG A 41 -11.64 -23.45 33.43
CA ARG A 41 -10.77 -23.79 34.57
C ARG A 41 -9.99 -25.09 34.27
N ARG A 42 -9.12 -25.50 35.21
CA ARG A 42 -8.42 -26.80 35.12
C ARG A 42 -9.45 -27.92 35.05
N SER A 43 -9.28 -28.84 34.09
CA SER A 43 -10.22 -29.95 33.88
C SER A 43 -10.35 -30.81 35.13
N GLU A 44 -11.59 -31.13 35.51
CA GLU A 44 -11.91 -32.01 36.63
C GLU A 44 -12.46 -33.35 36.13
N ASP A 45 -12.08 -34.45 36.79
CA ASP A 45 -12.36 -35.82 36.31
C ASP A 45 -13.87 -36.11 36.15
N TRP A 46 -14.72 -35.43 36.92
CA TRP A 46 -16.17 -35.65 36.89
C TRP A 46 -16.85 -35.08 35.63
N TRP A 47 -16.22 -34.18 34.87
CA TRP A 47 -16.80 -33.63 33.63
C TRP A 47 -17.06 -34.70 32.56
N LEU A 48 -16.28 -35.79 32.60
CA LEU A 48 -16.38 -36.94 31.70
C LEU A 48 -17.14 -38.11 32.34
N CYS A 49 -17.76 -37.91 33.50
CA CYS A 49 -18.55 -38.91 34.21
C CYS A 49 -20.05 -38.63 34.13
N ARG A 50 -20.83 -39.62 34.55
CA ARG A 50 -22.29 -39.52 34.68
C ARG A 50 -22.66 -38.42 35.67
N CYS A 51 -23.51 -37.47 35.26
CA CYS A 51 -23.99 -36.41 36.15
C CYS A 51 -25.43 -36.60 36.64
N CYS A 52 -26.29 -37.34 35.92
CA CYS A 52 -27.65 -37.65 36.38
C CYS A 52 -28.17 -38.92 35.70
N ALA A 53 -29.43 -39.28 35.94
CA ALA A 53 -30.04 -40.45 35.32
C ALA A 53 -30.08 -40.35 33.77
N GLN A 54 -30.18 -39.13 33.22
CA GLN A 54 -30.39 -38.84 31.80
C GLN A 54 -29.10 -38.64 30.99
N HIS A 55 -27.95 -38.41 31.64
CA HIS A 55 -26.68 -38.07 30.99
C HIS A 55 -25.58 -39.03 31.46
N GLU A 56 -25.02 -39.82 30.55
CA GLU A 56 -23.90 -40.74 30.82
C GLU A 56 -22.56 -39.99 30.91
N CYS A 57 -22.43 -38.87 30.20
CA CYS A 57 -21.31 -37.95 30.26
C CYS A 57 -21.81 -36.51 30.29
N PHE A 58 -21.54 -35.77 31.38
CA PHE A 58 -22.01 -34.39 31.54
C PHE A 58 -21.63 -33.48 30.37
N LEU A 59 -20.35 -33.53 29.96
CA LEU A 59 -19.86 -32.65 28.90
C LEU A 59 -20.50 -32.97 27.54
N VAL A 60 -20.70 -34.25 27.23
CA VAL A 60 -21.24 -34.71 25.93
C VAL A 60 -22.76 -34.59 25.87
N ASP A 61 -23.46 -35.03 26.91
CA ASP A 61 -24.92 -35.20 26.86
C ASP A 61 -25.67 -33.95 27.36
N ALA A 62 -25.02 -33.09 28.16
CA ALA A 62 -25.65 -31.87 28.69
C ALA A 62 -25.04 -30.58 28.12
N CYS A 63 -23.71 -30.40 28.17
CA CYS A 63 -23.08 -29.14 27.78
C CYS A 63 -23.06 -28.88 26.26
N ILE A 64 -22.67 -29.87 25.45
CA ILE A 64 -22.61 -29.70 23.98
C ILE A 64 -23.99 -29.42 23.38
N PRO A 65 -25.07 -30.16 23.70
CA PRO A 65 -26.41 -29.86 23.20
C PRO A 65 -26.89 -28.45 23.58
N ALA A 66 -26.65 -28.02 24.83
CA ALA A 66 -27.02 -26.67 25.29
C ALA A 66 -26.28 -25.56 24.53
N LEU A 67 -24.99 -25.77 24.22
CA LEU A 67 -24.20 -24.85 23.40
C LEU A 67 -24.73 -24.74 21.97
N ILE A 68 -25.02 -25.88 21.33
CA ILE A 68 -25.54 -25.92 19.96
C ILE A 68 -26.94 -25.29 19.91
N GLU A 69 -27.78 -25.55 20.91
CA GLU A 69 -29.10 -24.92 21.02
C GLU A 69 -29.01 -23.40 21.17
N ALA A 70 -28.09 -22.90 22.00
CA ALA A 70 -27.85 -21.46 22.16
C ALA A 70 -27.42 -20.79 20.85
N ALA A 71 -26.54 -21.43 20.07
CA ALA A 71 -26.17 -20.94 18.74
C ALA A 71 -27.34 -21.00 17.73
N ASN A 72 -28.19 -22.02 17.81
CA ASN A 72 -29.36 -22.14 16.93
C ASN A 72 -30.45 -21.11 17.23
N ARG A 73 -30.61 -20.70 18.49
CA ARG A 73 -31.53 -19.62 18.90
C ARG A 73 -31.04 -18.25 18.47
N ASN A 74 -29.72 -18.01 18.51
CA ASN A 74 -29.11 -16.72 18.22
C ASN A 74 -28.08 -16.78 17.06
N PRO A 75 -28.48 -17.22 15.84
CA PRO A 75 -27.54 -17.49 14.76
C PRO A 75 -26.84 -16.23 14.22
N ASN A 76 -27.41 -15.05 14.45
CA ASN A 76 -26.92 -13.78 13.92
C ASN A 76 -26.15 -12.95 14.96
N GLU A 77 -26.15 -13.35 16.24
CA GLU A 77 -25.45 -12.64 17.30
C GLU A 77 -23.97 -13.03 17.36
N SER A 78 -23.11 -12.21 16.75
CA SER A 78 -21.67 -12.52 16.60
C SER A 78 -20.95 -12.78 17.93
N ASN A 79 -21.34 -12.09 19.01
CA ASN A 79 -20.78 -12.33 20.35
C ASN A 79 -21.19 -13.70 20.90
N VAL A 80 -22.46 -14.08 20.72
CA VAL A 80 -22.98 -15.39 21.14
C VAL A 80 -22.29 -16.52 20.39
N ILE A 81 -22.18 -16.40 19.06
CA ILE A 81 -21.48 -17.40 18.25
C ILE A 81 -20.00 -17.48 18.64
N PHE A 82 -19.34 -16.36 18.92
CA PHE A 82 -17.96 -16.35 19.40
C PHE A 82 -17.80 -17.16 20.71
N ASP A 83 -18.62 -16.86 21.72
CA ASP A 83 -18.54 -17.50 23.02
C ASP A 83 -18.94 -18.98 22.97
N VAL A 84 -19.98 -19.33 22.22
CA VAL A 84 -20.39 -20.73 21.98
C VAL A 84 -19.28 -21.50 21.29
N THR A 85 -18.69 -20.97 20.22
CA THR A 85 -17.62 -21.65 19.49
C THR A 85 -16.39 -21.86 20.37
N LYS A 86 -16.04 -20.86 21.19
CA LYS A 86 -14.94 -20.94 22.15
C LYS A 86 -15.16 -22.03 23.20
N ALA A 87 -16.36 -22.10 23.77
CA ALA A 87 -16.73 -23.12 24.76
C ALA A 87 -16.80 -24.52 24.14
N LEU A 88 -17.32 -24.63 22.91
CA LEU A 88 -17.36 -25.89 22.16
C LEU A 88 -15.96 -26.38 21.82
N GLY A 89 -15.07 -25.49 21.32
CA GLY A 89 -13.67 -25.83 21.05
C GLY A 89 -12.94 -26.33 22.30
N ARG A 90 -13.14 -25.69 23.45
CA ARG A 90 -12.60 -26.16 24.73
C ARG A 90 -13.16 -27.52 25.15
N SER A 91 -14.46 -27.74 24.95
CA SER A 91 -15.11 -29.03 25.23
C SER A 91 -14.53 -30.14 24.35
N MET A 92 -14.34 -29.87 23.06
CA MET A 92 -13.71 -30.81 22.11
C MET A 92 -12.26 -31.15 22.52
N ALA A 93 -11.48 -30.18 22.99
CA ALA A 93 -10.12 -30.41 23.48
C ALA A 93 -10.08 -31.41 24.65
N ILE A 94 -10.99 -31.24 25.62
CA ILE A 94 -11.09 -32.13 26.80
C ILE A 94 -11.49 -33.55 26.37
N LEU A 95 -12.45 -33.68 25.44
CA LEU A 95 -12.86 -34.97 24.90
C LEU A 95 -11.74 -35.68 24.14
N LYS A 96 -10.92 -34.93 23.41
CA LYS A 96 -9.73 -35.45 22.72
C LYS A 96 -8.71 -36.00 23.71
N ASP A 97 -8.39 -35.26 24.76
CA ASP A 97 -7.43 -35.69 25.79
C ASP A 97 -7.93 -36.93 26.54
N GLY A 98 -9.25 -37.05 26.72
CA GLY A 98 -9.90 -38.21 27.33
C GLY A 98 -10.15 -39.40 26.40
N ASN A 99 -9.82 -39.32 25.10
CA ASN A 99 -10.15 -40.32 24.08
C ASN A 99 -11.62 -40.80 24.12
N CYS A 100 -12.56 -39.89 24.36
CA CYS A 100 -13.97 -40.23 24.49
C CYS A 100 -14.60 -40.61 23.14
N THR A 101 -15.61 -41.47 23.15
CA THR A 101 -16.43 -41.75 21.94
C THR A 101 -17.70 -40.91 21.99
N LEU A 102 -18.16 -40.44 20.83
CA LEU A 102 -19.37 -39.64 20.68
C LEU A 102 -20.50 -40.49 20.09
N SER A 103 -21.73 -40.22 20.51
CA SER A 103 -22.92 -40.81 19.90
C SER A 103 -23.18 -40.19 18.52
N ARG A 104 -23.83 -40.93 17.62
CA ARG A 104 -24.11 -40.48 16.24
C ARG A 104 -24.91 -39.18 16.17
N SER A 105 -25.84 -38.96 17.11
CA SER A 105 -26.64 -37.75 17.18
C SER A 105 -25.79 -36.52 17.53
N VAL A 106 -24.85 -36.66 18.47
CA VAL A 106 -23.94 -35.57 18.87
C VAL A 106 -22.93 -35.29 17.75
N GLU A 107 -22.39 -36.33 17.11
CA GLU A 107 -21.50 -36.16 15.94
C GLU A 107 -22.17 -35.37 14.81
N ALA A 108 -23.44 -35.69 14.49
CA ALA A 108 -24.22 -34.97 13.48
C ALA A 108 -24.51 -33.52 13.88
N ALA A 109 -24.85 -33.26 15.15
CA ALA A 109 -25.12 -31.91 15.64
C ALA A 109 -23.87 -31.00 15.60
N ILE A 110 -22.70 -31.53 15.97
CA ILE A 110 -21.44 -30.77 15.89
C ILE A 110 -21.06 -30.52 14.43
N LEU A 111 -21.25 -31.51 13.54
CA LEU A 111 -20.99 -31.34 12.11
C LEU A 111 -21.89 -30.25 11.51
N ASP A 112 -23.18 -30.25 11.82
CA ASP A 112 -24.13 -29.22 11.38
C ASP A 112 -23.71 -27.82 11.86
N PHE A 113 -23.32 -27.70 13.15
CA PHE A 113 -22.77 -26.46 13.70
C PHE A 113 -21.54 -25.98 12.90
N VAL A 114 -20.57 -26.86 12.63
CA VAL A 114 -19.38 -26.50 11.83
C VAL A 114 -19.79 -26.05 10.43
N CYS A 115 -20.63 -26.82 9.74
CA CYS A 115 -21.08 -26.48 8.38
C CYS A 115 -21.85 -25.15 8.32
N ARG A 116 -22.51 -24.76 9.41
CA ARG A 116 -23.23 -23.49 9.52
C ARG A 116 -22.31 -22.29 9.78
N PHE A 117 -21.27 -22.46 10.61
CA PHE A 117 -20.46 -21.33 11.12
C PHE A 117 -19.00 -21.29 10.61
N TRP A 118 -18.56 -22.25 9.81
CA TRP A 118 -17.21 -22.26 9.23
C TRP A 118 -16.91 -21.10 8.26
N ASP A 119 -17.92 -20.34 7.84
CA ASP A 119 -17.82 -19.15 7.00
C ASP A 119 -18.30 -17.90 7.75
N SER A 120 -18.09 -17.89 9.07
CA SER A 120 -18.45 -16.78 9.95
C SER A 120 -17.60 -15.53 9.69
N MET A 121 -18.22 -14.36 9.88
CA MET A 121 -17.55 -13.05 9.78
C MET A 121 -16.46 -12.86 10.85
N VAL A 122 -16.51 -13.65 11.93
CA VAL A 122 -15.52 -13.61 13.01
C VAL A 122 -14.41 -14.63 12.70
N GLU A 123 -13.20 -14.16 12.39
CA GLU A 123 -12.09 -15.05 11.98
C GLU A 123 -11.75 -16.12 13.04
N PHE A 124 -11.89 -15.77 14.33
CA PHE A 124 -11.76 -16.74 15.42
C PHE A 124 -12.72 -17.92 15.27
N VAL A 125 -14.01 -17.66 14.98
CA VAL A 125 -15.03 -18.70 14.81
C VAL A 125 -14.68 -19.61 13.63
N CYS A 126 -14.25 -19.04 12.50
CA CYS A 126 -13.78 -19.81 11.34
C CYS A 126 -12.63 -20.75 11.70
N HIS A 127 -11.61 -20.24 12.41
CA HIS A 127 -10.44 -21.01 12.80
C HIS A 127 -10.83 -22.14 13.77
N GLU A 128 -11.66 -21.84 14.75
CA GLU A 128 -12.09 -22.77 15.78
C GLU A 128 -13.03 -23.85 15.21
N CYS A 129 -13.88 -23.53 14.22
CA CYS A 129 -14.68 -24.52 13.50
C CYS A 129 -13.81 -25.58 12.80
N VAL A 130 -12.68 -25.17 12.21
CA VAL A 130 -11.72 -26.13 11.59
C VAL A 130 -11.09 -27.03 12.65
N TYR A 131 -10.78 -26.48 13.83
CA TYR A 131 -10.25 -27.26 14.95
C TYR A 131 -11.30 -28.25 15.49
N ILE A 132 -12.52 -27.78 15.76
CA ILE A 132 -13.65 -28.61 16.20
C ILE A 132 -13.88 -29.75 15.20
N PHE A 133 -13.83 -29.46 13.90
CA PHE A 133 -13.94 -30.47 12.84
C PHE A 133 -12.79 -31.49 12.90
N ASP A 134 -11.54 -31.06 13.01
CA ASP A 134 -10.39 -31.98 13.12
C ASP A 134 -10.53 -32.94 14.31
N VAL A 135 -10.94 -32.41 15.46
CA VAL A 135 -11.20 -33.21 16.66
C VAL A 135 -12.38 -34.15 16.45
N LEU A 136 -13.48 -33.69 15.86
CA LEU A 136 -14.65 -34.53 15.56
C LEU A 136 -14.28 -35.73 14.68
N ILE A 137 -13.52 -35.50 13.60
CA ILE A 137 -13.03 -36.57 12.72
C ILE A 137 -12.09 -37.53 13.46
N HIS A 138 -11.25 -37.01 14.36
CA HIS A 138 -10.38 -37.83 15.20
C HIS A 138 -11.16 -38.72 16.18
N LEU A 139 -12.08 -38.15 16.95
CA LEU A 139 -12.90 -38.90 17.93
C LEU A 139 -13.75 -39.96 17.23
N HIS A 140 -14.35 -39.62 16.09
CA HIS A 140 -15.09 -40.59 15.28
C HIS A 140 -14.21 -41.79 14.89
N SER A 141 -12.95 -41.53 14.56
CA SER A 141 -12.01 -42.58 14.14
C SER A 141 -11.61 -43.57 15.23
N LEU A 142 -11.84 -43.25 16.51
CA LEU A 142 -11.60 -44.17 17.63
C LEU A 142 -12.59 -45.35 17.62
N GLY A 143 -13.83 -45.11 17.16
CA GLY A 143 -14.89 -46.10 17.07
C GLY A 143 -15.15 -46.65 15.66
N CYS A 144 -14.44 -46.14 14.65
CA CYS A 144 -14.75 -46.37 13.23
C CYS A 144 -13.65 -47.12 12.49
N LYS A 145 -14.02 -48.21 11.79
CA LYS A 145 -13.09 -49.04 11.00
C LYS A 145 -12.86 -48.55 9.57
N CYS A 146 -13.50 -47.46 9.17
CA CYS A 146 -13.46 -46.97 7.77
C CYS A 146 -12.09 -46.40 7.35
N LYS A 147 -11.12 -46.28 8.26
CA LYS A 147 -9.73 -45.93 7.93
C LYS A 147 -9.01 -47.06 7.17
N THR A 148 -9.46 -48.31 7.29
CA THR A 148 -8.73 -49.50 6.79
C THR A 148 -9.40 -50.23 5.62
N GLU A 149 -10.64 -49.89 5.24
CA GLU A 149 -11.42 -50.68 4.26
C GLU A 149 -11.63 -49.92 2.92
N ARG A 150 -11.46 -50.63 1.78
CA ARG A 150 -11.66 -50.09 0.43
C ARG A 150 -13.17 -49.93 0.11
N ARG A 151 -13.50 -48.94 -0.73
CA ARG A 151 -14.86 -48.69 -1.25
C ARG A 151 -15.53 -49.98 -1.74
N GLY A 152 -16.72 -50.25 -1.23
CA GLY A 152 -17.60 -51.30 -1.74
C GLY A 152 -18.52 -51.87 -0.68
N ASP A 153 -18.02 -52.13 0.54
CA ASP A 153 -18.79 -52.83 1.58
C ASP A 153 -18.43 -52.49 3.04
N GLY A 154 -17.77 -51.35 3.30
CA GLY A 154 -17.14 -51.08 4.63
C GLY A 154 -17.07 -49.63 5.15
N CYS A 155 -17.61 -48.63 4.43
CA CYS A 155 -17.65 -47.24 4.93
C CYS A 155 -18.98 -46.95 5.63
N CYS A 156 -18.94 -46.41 6.86
CA CYS A 156 -20.15 -46.09 7.61
C CYS A 156 -20.89 -44.89 7.00
N SER A 157 -22.22 -44.87 7.11
CA SER A 157 -23.10 -43.84 6.54
C SER A 157 -22.63 -42.42 6.84
N TRP A 158 -22.25 -42.17 8.09
CA TRP A 158 -21.83 -40.85 8.54
C TRP A 158 -20.58 -40.31 7.83
N ILE A 159 -19.60 -41.17 7.50
CA ILE A 159 -18.41 -40.74 6.75
C ILE A 159 -18.77 -40.38 5.31
N LEU A 160 -19.76 -41.05 4.71
CA LEU A 160 -20.28 -40.69 3.40
C LEU A 160 -21.06 -39.36 3.45
N GLU A 161 -21.85 -39.13 4.51
CA GLU A 161 -22.54 -37.86 4.75
C GLU A 161 -21.54 -36.70 4.90
N VAL A 162 -20.48 -36.88 5.69
CA VAL A 162 -19.39 -35.89 5.81
C VAL A 162 -18.74 -35.61 4.45
N ALA A 163 -18.45 -36.66 3.66
CA ALA A 163 -17.85 -36.51 2.34
C ALA A 163 -18.75 -35.69 1.39
N ASN A 164 -20.05 -35.97 1.37
CA ASN A 164 -21.03 -35.24 0.57
C ASN A 164 -21.10 -33.76 1.00
N SER A 165 -21.26 -33.49 2.30
CA SER A 165 -21.30 -32.10 2.83
C SER A 165 -20.05 -31.27 2.48
N LEU A 166 -18.88 -31.92 2.38
CA LEU A 166 -17.63 -31.25 2.01
C LEU A 166 -17.45 -31.08 0.50
N THR A 167 -18.05 -31.94 -0.32
CA THR A 167 -17.91 -31.95 -1.78
C THR A 167 -19.06 -31.30 -2.53
N ASP A 168 -20.21 -31.10 -1.89
CA ASP A 168 -21.37 -30.42 -2.46
C ASP A 168 -21.07 -28.92 -2.70
N GLY A 169 -21.22 -28.48 -3.95
CA GLY A 169 -21.07 -27.09 -4.39
C GLY A 169 -19.61 -26.63 -4.62
N THR A 170 -19.46 -25.43 -5.18
CA THR A 170 -18.15 -24.79 -5.43
C THR A 170 -17.41 -24.45 -4.12
N PRO A 171 -16.07 -24.28 -4.13
CA PRO A 171 -15.31 -23.76 -3.00
C PRO A 171 -15.92 -22.45 -2.50
N SER A 172 -16.59 -22.50 -1.34
CA SER A 172 -17.29 -21.34 -0.78
C SER A 172 -16.42 -20.54 0.18
N CYS A 173 -15.58 -21.22 1.00
CA CYS A 173 -14.79 -20.56 2.04
C CYS A 173 -13.48 -21.29 2.40
N ARG A 174 -12.57 -20.58 3.08
CA ARG A 174 -11.25 -21.07 3.50
C ARG A 174 -11.36 -22.26 4.46
N SER A 175 -12.30 -22.21 5.40
CA SER A 175 -12.48 -23.22 6.44
C SER A 175 -12.98 -24.54 5.85
N LYS A 176 -13.96 -24.51 4.93
CA LYS A 176 -14.43 -25.70 4.20
C LYS A 176 -13.29 -26.41 3.49
N LEU A 177 -12.42 -25.68 2.78
CA LEU A 177 -11.27 -26.26 2.10
C LEU A 177 -10.27 -26.90 3.08
N LYS A 178 -10.07 -26.31 4.26
CA LYS A 178 -9.24 -26.92 5.32
C LYS A 178 -9.89 -28.18 5.89
N CYS A 179 -11.20 -28.17 6.16
CA CYS A 179 -11.94 -29.35 6.60
C CYS A 179 -11.87 -30.47 5.57
N LEU A 180 -12.04 -30.15 4.28
CA LEU A 180 -11.86 -31.11 3.18
C LEU A 180 -10.46 -31.70 3.16
N LEU A 181 -9.42 -30.87 3.32
CA LEU A 181 -8.02 -31.33 3.38
C LEU A 181 -7.77 -32.27 4.58
N ILE A 182 -8.32 -31.94 5.76
CA ILE A 182 -8.26 -32.80 6.94
C ILE A 182 -8.93 -34.15 6.65
N PHE A 183 -10.14 -34.10 6.08
CA PHE A 183 -10.93 -35.28 5.78
C PHE A 183 -10.23 -36.21 4.79
N VAL A 184 -9.76 -35.70 3.65
CA VAL A 184 -9.11 -36.55 2.63
C VAL A 184 -7.78 -37.14 3.09
N LYS A 185 -7.06 -36.46 3.99
CA LYS A 185 -5.84 -37.03 4.61
C LYS A 185 -6.15 -38.16 5.58
N GLN A 186 -7.25 -38.07 6.32
CA GLN A 186 -7.64 -39.11 7.27
C GLN A 186 -8.36 -40.29 6.62
N TYR A 187 -9.12 -40.05 5.55
CA TYR A 187 -9.90 -41.04 4.81
C TYR A 187 -9.60 -41.01 3.29
N PRO A 188 -8.36 -41.29 2.88
CA PRO A 188 -7.93 -41.18 1.49
C PRO A 188 -8.75 -42.09 0.55
N LEU A 189 -9.21 -43.25 1.01
CA LEU A 189 -9.96 -44.20 0.18
C LEU A 189 -11.42 -43.76 -0.10
N VAL A 190 -11.94 -42.80 0.68
CA VAL A 190 -13.32 -42.31 0.52
C VAL A 190 -13.42 -41.37 -0.67
N ILE A 191 -12.47 -40.45 -0.84
CA ILE A 191 -12.32 -39.60 -2.03
C ILE A 191 -11.00 -39.98 -2.70
N ASP A 192 -11.07 -40.95 -3.61
CA ASP A 192 -9.87 -41.47 -4.29
C ASP A 192 -9.34 -40.52 -5.35
N ARG A 193 -10.25 -39.83 -6.06
CA ARG A 193 -9.94 -38.85 -7.10
C ARG A 193 -10.96 -37.73 -7.11
N PHE A 194 -10.50 -36.48 -7.11
CA PHE A 194 -11.38 -35.33 -7.32
C PHE A 194 -11.79 -35.20 -8.81
N PRO A 195 -13.04 -34.83 -9.11
CA PRO A 195 -13.45 -34.47 -10.46
C PRO A 195 -12.57 -33.38 -11.06
N ASP A 196 -12.34 -33.41 -12.38
CA ASP A 196 -11.51 -32.43 -13.09
C ASP A 196 -12.06 -31.00 -12.93
N GLU A 197 -13.39 -30.85 -12.88
CA GLU A 197 -14.07 -29.57 -12.60
C GLU A 197 -13.72 -29.01 -11.21
N THR A 198 -13.62 -29.89 -10.20
CA THR A 198 -13.24 -29.51 -8.83
C THR A 198 -11.80 -29.02 -8.77
N ILE A 199 -10.87 -29.70 -9.44
CA ILE A 199 -9.47 -29.25 -9.53
C ILE A 199 -9.36 -27.92 -10.26
N THR A 200 -10.08 -27.78 -11.38
CA THR A 200 -10.15 -26.50 -12.11
C THR A 200 -10.65 -25.39 -11.19
N SER A 201 -11.63 -25.68 -10.33
CA SER A 201 -12.12 -24.73 -9.34
C SER A 201 -11.07 -24.38 -8.28
N PHE A 202 -10.24 -25.33 -7.81
CA PHE A 202 -9.15 -25.03 -6.88
C PHE A 202 -8.10 -24.10 -7.49
N TYR A 203 -7.73 -24.31 -8.75
CA TYR A 203 -6.84 -23.40 -9.47
C TYR A 203 -7.47 -22.01 -9.62
N LYS A 204 -8.77 -21.91 -9.92
CA LYS A 204 -9.49 -20.62 -9.92
C LYS A 204 -9.44 -19.95 -8.54
N SER A 205 -9.59 -20.70 -7.44
CA SER A 205 -9.51 -20.15 -6.08
C SER A 205 -8.15 -19.55 -5.71
N LEU A 206 -7.08 -19.78 -6.49
CA LEU A 206 -5.79 -19.13 -6.29
C LEU A 206 -5.83 -17.61 -6.52
N SER A 207 -6.80 -17.10 -7.28
CA SER A 207 -7.01 -15.65 -7.40
C SER A 207 -7.52 -15.02 -6.11
N CYS A 208 -8.14 -15.80 -5.22
CA CYS A 208 -8.63 -15.30 -3.95
C CYS A 208 -7.57 -15.46 -2.86
N ALA A 209 -7.04 -14.34 -2.35
CA ALA A 209 -5.95 -14.36 -1.36
C ALA A 209 -6.30 -15.13 -0.07
N THR A 210 -7.56 -15.17 0.34
CA THR A 210 -8.03 -15.90 1.53
C THR A 210 -8.11 -17.42 1.30
N LEU A 211 -8.42 -17.84 0.07
CA LEU A 211 -8.56 -19.25 -0.31
C LEU A 211 -7.25 -19.87 -0.80
N ALA A 212 -6.38 -19.07 -1.43
CA ALA A 212 -5.23 -19.53 -2.20
C ALA A 212 -4.36 -20.56 -1.45
N VAL A 213 -4.07 -20.34 -0.16
CA VAL A 213 -3.26 -21.27 0.63
C VAL A 213 -3.95 -22.62 0.82
N ALA A 214 -5.24 -22.63 1.17
CA ALA A 214 -5.99 -23.87 1.38
C ALA A 214 -6.20 -24.64 0.07
N ALA A 215 -6.52 -23.92 -1.02
CA ALA A 215 -6.63 -24.48 -2.36
C ALA A 215 -5.30 -25.10 -2.82
N SER A 216 -4.17 -24.41 -2.62
CA SER A 216 -2.85 -24.94 -2.95
C SER A 216 -2.53 -26.26 -2.25
N HIS A 217 -2.92 -26.42 -0.97
CA HIS A 217 -2.70 -27.68 -0.27
C HIS A 217 -3.53 -28.83 -0.84
N LEU A 218 -4.75 -28.57 -1.30
CA LEU A 218 -5.60 -29.58 -1.97
C LEU A 218 -5.05 -29.94 -3.35
N ILE A 219 -4.60 -28.96 -4.13
CA ILE A 219 -3.93 -29.17 -5.43
C ILE A 219 -2.69 -30.06 -5.24
N VAL A 220 -1.83 -29.73 -4.28
CA VAL A 220 -0.62 -30.51 -3.98
C VAL A 220 -0.97 -31.92 -3.50
N TYR A 221 -2.00 -32.07 -2.67
CA TYR A 221 -2.45 -33.39 -2.20
C TYR A 221 -2.95 -34.28 -3.35
N ASP A 222 -3.74 -33.74 -4.28
CA ASP A 222 -4.24 -34.49 -5.42
C ASP A 222 -3.10 -34.87 -6.39
N LEU A 223 -2.23 -33.90 -6.71
CA LEU A 223 -1.09 -34.11 -7.60
C LEU A 223 -0.08 -35.09 -7.03
N SER A 224 0.25 -35.04 -5.74
CA SER A 224 1.21 -35.97 -5.13
C SER A 224 0.69 -37.40 -5.10
N ARG A 225 -0.60 -37.59 -4.87
CA ARG A 225 -1.23 -38.91 -4.83
C ARG A 225 -1.37 -39.54 -6.21
N LEU A 226 -1.74 -38.75 -7.22
CA LEU A 226 -2.00 -39.21 -8.59
C LEU A 226 -0.83 -38.88 -9.54
N PHE A 227 0.37 -38.70 -8.99
CA PHE A 227 1.55 -38.26 -9.76
C PHE A 227 1.90 -39.20 -10.93
N THR A 228 1.64 -40.50 -10.79
CA THR A 228 1.90 -41.50 -11.83
C THR A 228 0.78 -41.62 -12.88
N ASP A 229 -0.37 -40.96 -12.69
CA ASP A 229 -1.45 -40.91 -13.68
C ASP A 229 -1.11 -39.84 -14.74
N ALA A 230 -0.75 -40.28 -15.95
CA ALA A 230 -0.33 -39.41 -17.04
C ALA A 230 -1.40 -38.38 -17.44
N CYS A 231 -2.68 -38.74 -17.41
CA CYS A 231 -3.77 -37.83 -17.74
C CYS A 231 -3.92 -36.76 -16.65
N ARG A 232 -3.82 -37.16 -15.37
CA ARG A 232 -3.94 -36.23 -14.25
C ARG A 232 -2.74 -35.28 -14.16
N LEU A 233 -1.53 -35.79 -14.36
CA LEU A 233 -0.32 -34.97 -14.43
C LEU A 233 -0.43 -33.95 -15.57
N SER A 234 -0.88 -34.36 -16.76
CA SER A 234 -1.11 -33.46 -17.91
C SER A 234 -2.12 -32.34 -17.60
N LEU A 235 -3.22 -32.66 -16.91
CA LEU A 235 -4.19 -31.66 -16.46
C LEU A 235 -3.53 -30.62 -15.54
N HIS A 236 -2.81 -31.06 -14.50
CA HIS A 236 -2.11 -30.16 -13.59
C HIS A 236 -1.04 -29.32 -14.28
N THR A 237 -0.27 -29.89 -15.21
CA THR A 237 0.70 -29.17 -16.04
C THR A 237 0.03 -28.02 -16.78
N SER A 238 -1.10 -28.28 -17.45
CA SER A 238 -1.83 -27.27 -18.22
C SER A 238 -2.40 -26.16 -17.32
N LEU A 239 -3.03 -26.52 -16.20
CA LEU A 239 -3.64 -25.57 -15.26
C LEU A 239 -2.59 -24.72 -14.54
N LEU A 240 -1.45 -25.31 -14.16
CA LEU A 240 -0.35 -24.59 -13.54
C LEU A 240 0.30 -23.61 -14.51
N ARG A 241 0.55 -24.03 -15.76
CA ARG A 241 1.04 -23.14 -16.82
C ARG A 241 0.08 -21.97 -17.04
N ASN A 242 -1.22 -22.25 -17.17
CA ASN A 242 -2.24 -21.21 -17.36
C ASN A 242 -2.30 -20.24 -16.18
N ALA A 243 -2.12 -20.73 -14.94
CA ALA A 243 -2.11 -19.87 -13.76
C ALA A 243 -0.85 -19.00 -13.67
N LEU A 244 0.33 -19.56 -13.93
CA LEU A 244 1.62 -18.85 -13.90
C LEU A 244 1.83 -17.90 -15.08
N CYS A 245 1.16 -18.12 -16.20
CA CYS A 245 1.19 -17.24 -17.37
C CYS A 245 -0.07 -16.36 -17.48
N SER A 246 -0.97 -16.39 -16.49
CA SER A 246 -2.25 -15.69 -16.55
C SER A 246 -2.07 -14.16 -16.60
N PRO A 247 -2.87 -13.42 -17.41
CA PRO A 247 -2.96 -11.97 -17.31
C PRO A 247 -3.53 -11.52 -15.95
N ASN A 248 -4.31 -12.35 -15.27
CA ASN A 248 -4.88 -12.07 -13.96
C ASN A 248 -3.78 -12.08 -12.89
N GLN A 249 -3.43 -10.89 -12.39
CA GLN A 249 -2.37 -10.69 -11.40
C GLN A 249 -2.61 -11.45 -10.10
N GLN A 250 -3.86 -11.62 -9.68
CA GLN A 250 -4.20 -12.33 -8.45
C GLN A 250 -3.95 -13.84 -8.60
N LEU A 251 -4.41 -14.43 -9.71
CA LEU A 251 -4.19 -15.85 -10.02
C LEU A 251 -2.69 -16.15 -10.15
N TRP A 252 -1.98 -15.29 -10.89
CA TRP A 252 -0.52 -15.35 -11.03
C TRP A 252 0.19 -15.30 -9.67
N ALA A 253 -0.17 -14.35 -8.81
CA ALA A 253 0.43 -14.20 -7.49
C ALA A 253 0.11 -15.39 -6.58
N GLY A 254 -1.13 -15.90 -6.61
CA GLY A 254 -1.54 -17.09 -5.87
C GLY A 254 -0.75 -18.33 -6.29
N ALA A 255 -0.58 -18.55 -7.59
CA ALA A 255 0.22 -19.65 -8.12
C ALA A 255 1.70 -19.51 -7.74
N ARG A 256 2.31 -18.35 -8.02
CA ARG A 256 3.73 -18.10 -7.79
C ARG A 256 4.10 -18.08 -6.31
N GLU A 257 3.38 -17.31 -5.48
CA GLU A 257 3.77 -17.05 -4.09
C GLU A 257 3.18 -18.06 -3.10
N LYS A 258 2.11 -18.79 -3.44
CA LYS A 258 1.45 -19.74 -2.53
C LYS A 258 1.59 -21.19 -2.99
N LEU A 259 1.23 -21.49 -4.25
CA LEU A 259 1.23 -22.88 -4.74
C LEU A 259 2.64 -23.44 -4.93
N ILE A 260 3.48 -22.74 -5.70
CA ILE A 260 4.84 -23.22 -6.02
C ILE A 260 5.68 -23.53 -4.76
N PRO A 261 5.75 -22.68 -3.73
CA PRO A 261 6.50 -23.00 -2.51
C PRO A 261 5.97 -24.23 -1.75
N ILE A 262 4.70 -24.59 -1.91
CA ILE A 262 4.13 -25.81 -1.32
C ILE A 262 4.52 -27.04 -2.14
N LEU A 263 4.54 -26.94 -3.48
CA LEU A 263 5.00 -28.02 -4.36
C LEU A 263 6.46 -28.40 -4.10
N PHE A 264 7.34 -27.42 -3.88
CA PHE A 264 8.76 -27.65 -3.55
C PHE A 264 9.00 -28.34 -2.19
N LYS A 265 7.97 -28.55 -1.36
CA LYS A 265 8.07 -29.34 -0.12
C LYS A 265 8.01 -30.84 -0.39
N ASP A 266 7.47 -31.27 -1.53
CA ASP A 266 7.42 -32.66 -1.95
C ASP A 266 8.59 -32.95 -2.90
N LYS A 267 9.34 -34.03 -2.63
CA LYS A 267 10.56 -34.35 -3.39
C LYS A 267 10.27 -34.71 -4.85
N HIS A 268 9.21 -35.46 -5.12
CA HIS A 268 8.89 -35.90 -6.47
C HIS A 268 8.35 -34.73 -7.30
N LEU A 269 7.51 -33.89 -6.70
CA LEU A 269 6.96 -32.71 -7.37
C LEU A 269 8.04 -31.65 -7.63
N ALA A 270 8.99 -31.47 -6.70
CA ALA A 270 10.14 -30.59 -6.91
C ALA A 270 11.01 -31.03 -8.09
N GLY A 271 11.27 -32.33 -8.24
CA GLY A 271 11.99 -32.89 -9.39
C GLY A 271 11.26 -32.65 -10.71
N TRP A 272 9.96 -32.96 -10.76
CA TRP A 272 9.11 -32.69 -11.92
C TRP A 272 9.08 -31.20 -12.31
N LEU A 273 9.00 -30.31 -11.32
CA LEU A 273 9.04 -28.86 -11.57
C LEU A 273 10.39 -28.42 -12.15
N ALA A 274 11.50 -29.02 -11.70
CA ALA A 274 12.85 -28.63 -12.09
C ALA A 274 13.25 -29.14 -13.48
N GLU A 275 12.80 -30.33 -13.87
CA GLU A 275 13.23 -31.02 -15.10
C GLU A 275 12.16 -30.94 -16.21
N ASP A 276 10.96 -31.45 -15.95
CA ASP A 276 9.93 -31.64 -16.98
C ASP A 276 9.09 -30.37 -17.22
N PHE A 277 8.69 -29.69 -16.14
CA PHE A 277 7.81 -28.52 -16.25
C PHE A 277 8.54 -27.30 -16.83
N THR A 278 9.79 -27.08 -16.44
CA THR A 278 10.67 -26.03 -16.98
C THR A 278 10.93 -26.23 -18.48
N ALA A 279 11.11 -27.46 -18.94
CA ALA A 279 11.20 -27.79 -20.37
C ALA A 279 9.88 -27.44 -21.10
N THR A 280 8.74 -27.80 -20.51
CA THR A 280 7.41 -27.45 -21.06
C THR A 280 7.16 -25.93 -21.13
N LEU A 281 7.76 -25.16 -20.20
CA LEU A 281 7.69 -23.70 -20.20
C LEU A 281 8.60 -23.05 -21.24
N SER A 282 9.72 -23.68 -21.59
CA SER A 282 10.68 -23.14 -22.57
C SER A 282 10.22 -23.32 -24.02
N GLU A 283 9.31 -24.27 -24.27
CA GLU A 283 8.59 -24.45 -25.54
C GLU A 283 7.54 -23.33 -25.75
N GLY A 284 7.99 -22.19 -26.30
CA GLY A 284 7.13 -21.05 -26.68
C GLY A 284 7.62 -19.68 -26.25
N PHE A 285 8.94 -19.44 -26.24
CA PHE A 285 9.55 -18.21 -25.74
C PHE A 285 9.18 -16.96 -26.56
N SER A 286 8.31 -16.11 -26.02
CA SER A 286 8.08 -14.74 -26.54
C SER A 286 7.64 -13.68 -25.52
N ASP A 287 7.31 -14.03 -24.26
CA ASP A 287 6.70 -13.12 -23.27
C ASP A 287 7.56 -12.94 -21.99
N ASP A 288 7.62 -11.71 -21.46
CA ASP A 288 8.34 -11.35 -20.22
C ASP A 288 7.78 -12.08 -18.99
N ARG A 289 6.49 -12.45 -18.98
CA ARG A 289 5.90 -13.23 -17.87
C ARG A 289 6.55 -14.60 -17.72
N THR A 290 6.81 -15.28 -18.84
CA THR A 290 7.48 -16.58 -18.83
C THR A 290 8.91 -16.45 -18.31
N LEU A 291 9.62 -15.37 -18.69
CA LEU A 291 10.96 -15.09 -18.18
C LEU A 291 10.96 -14.88 -16.65
N ASP A 292 10.02 -14.11 -16.09
CA ASP A 292 9.93 -13.94 -14.63
C ASP A 292 9.61 -15.25 -13.90
N VAL A 293 8.71 -16.07 -14.47
CA VAL A 293 8.39 -17.41 -13.92
C VAL A 293 9.62 -18.30 -13.96
N MET A 294 10.38 -18.32 -15.04
CA MET A 294 11.61 -19.11 -15.14
C MET A 294 12.66 -18.64 -14.13
N LEU A 295 12.96 -17.35 -14.04
CA LEU A 295 13.90 -16.83 -13.05
C LEU A 295 13.47 -17.20 -11.62
N PHE A 296 12.17 -17.17 -11.35
CA PHE A 296 11.61 -17.56 -10.06
C PHE A 296 11.77 -19.06 -9.78
N LEU A 297 11.43 -19.92 -10.74
CA LEU A 297 11.57 -21.37 -10.62
C LEU A 297 13.04 -21.77 -10.50
N SER A 298 13.93 -21.26 -11.37
CA SER A 298 15.37 -21.51 -11.29
C SER A 298 15.93 -21.13 -9.92
N ARG A 299 15.49 -20.00 -9.36
CA ARG A 299 15.91 -19.58 -8.02
C ARG A 299 15.44 -20.56 -6.94
N LEU A 300 14.20 -21.02 -7.02
CA LEU A 300 13.70 -22.03 -6.08
C LEU A 300 14.41 -23.37 -6.22
N CYS A 301 14.71 -23.80 -7.45
CA CYS A 301 15.54 -24.97 -7.70
C CYS A 301 16.88 -24.86 -6.97
N ILE A 302 17.53 -23.68 -7.03
CA ILE A 302 18.79 -23.42 -6.28
C ILE A 302 18.61 -23.53 -4.77
N PHE A 303 17.53 -22.99 -4.20
CA PHE A 303 17.31 -23.04 -2.76
C PHE A 303 16.95 -24.44 -2.24
N HIS A 304 16.29 -25.26 -3.06
CA HIS A 304 15.76 -26.56 -2.68
C HIS A 304 16.61 -27.74 -3.20
N GLN A 305 17.88 -27.50 -3.57
CA GLN A 305 18.80 -28.53 -4.08
C GLN A 305 19.04 -29.71 -3.11
N THR A 306 18.84 -29.51 -1.81
CA THR A 306 18.89 -30.60 -0.81
C THR A 306 17.80 -31.65 -1.02
N VAL A 307 16.72 -31.28 -1.72
CA VAL A 307 15.59 -32.15 -2.07
C VAL A 307 15.83 -32.86 -3.40
N THR A 308 16.43 -32.18 -4.40
CA THR A 308 16.58 -32.68 -5.78
C THR A 308 17.89 -33.45 -6.03
N GLY A 309 18.92 -33.30 -5.19
CA GLY A 309 20.15 -34.10 -5.23
C GLY A 309 21.21 -33.59 -6.22
N GLY A 310 22.30 -33.04 -5.68
CA GLY A 310 23.41 -32.43 -6.42
C GLY A 310 23.60 -30.95 -6.07
N TYR A 311 24.82 -30.43 -6.18
CA TYR A 311 25.07 -28.98 -6.08
C TYR A 311 25.12 -28.41 -7.49
N SER A 312 24.06 -27.71 -7.89
CA SER A 312 23.90 -27.09 -9.21
C SER A 312 24.09 -25.58 -9.13
N THR A 313 24.46 -24.95 -10.23
CA THR A 313 24.51 -23.49 -10.37
C THR A 313 23.35 -23.01 -11.24
N TRP A 314 23.13 -21.70 -11.34
CA TRP A 314 21.96 -21.18 -12.06
C TRP A 314 21.97 -21.53 -13.56
N ASP A 315 23.15 -21.72 -14.14
CA ASP A 315 23.37 -22.10 -15.55
C ASP A 315 22.86 -23.50 -15.89
N ASP A 316 22.58 -24.33 -14.88
CA ASP A 316 21.91 -25.63 -15.06
C ASP A 316 20.40 -25.47 -15.33
N PHE A 317 19.79 -24.33 -14.97
CA PHE A 317 18.33 -24.13 -15.00
C PHE A 317 17.88 -23.03 -15.96
N ILE A 318 18.76 -22.12 -16.37
CA ILE A 318 18.45 -21.04 -17.29
C ILE A 318 19.64 -20.71 -18.17
N ASP A 319 19.40 -20.56 -19.48
CA ASP A 319 20.42 -20.11 -20.42
C ASP A 319 20.87 -18.68 -20.08
N GLU A 320 22.18 -18.45 -20.12
CA GLU A 320 22.81 -17.16 -19.79
C GLU A 320 22.22 -15.99 -20.59
N ARG A 321 21.77 -16.22 -21.82
CA ARG A 321 21.12 -15.18 -22.66
C ARG A 321 19.89 -14.58 -21.99
N TYR A 322 19.07 -15.41 -21.36
CA TYR A 322 17.86 -14.97 -20.66
C TYR A 322 18.19 -14.27 -19.34
N LEU A 323 19.23 -14.73 -18.65
CA LEU A 323 19.73 -14.08 -17.45
C LEU A 323 20.25 -12.66 -17.76
N ILE A 324 21.05 -12.50 -18.82
CA ILE A 324 21.56 -11.19 -19.25
C ILE A 324 20.40 -10.26 -19.64
N ARG A 325 19.43 -10.75 -20.44
CA ARG A 325 18.21 -9.99 -20.78
C ARG A 325 17.48 -9.53 -19.52
N ALA A 326 17.38 -10.38 -18.51
CA ALA A 326 16.72 -10.05 -17.25
C ALA A 326 17.50 -9.05 -16.38
N LEU A 327 18.83 -9.18 -16.29
CA LEU A 327 19.70 -8.26 -15.55
C LEU A 327 19.65 -6.82 -16.09
N LEU A 328 19.50 -6.68 -17.41
CA LEU A 328 19.44 -5.39 -18.11
C LEU A 328 18.01 -4.95 -18.43
N HIS A 329 17.00 -5.64 -17.89
CA HIS A 329 15.60 -5.39 -18.19
C HIS A 329 15.18 -3.99 -17.72
N SER A 330 14.26 -3.35 -18.43
CA SER A 330 13.66 -2.05 -18.07
C SER A 330 12.92 -2.07 -16.72
N HIS A 331 12.19 -3.16 -16.46
CA HIS A 331 11.43 -3.39 -15.24
C HIS A 331 12.34 -3.83 -14.08
N SER A 332 12.39 -3.03 -13.02
CA SER A 332 13.28 -3.23 -11.86
C SER A 332 13.03 -4.55 -11.12
N GLN A 333 11.79 -5.04 -11.09
CA GLN A 333 11.49 -6.35 -10.50
C GLN A 333 12.14 -7.51 -11.26
N MET A 334 12.25 -7.42 -12.59
CA MET A 334 12.88 -8.46 -13.43
C MET A 334 14.40 -8.47 -13.19
N ARG A 335 15.02 -7.28 -13.21
CA ARG A 335 16.43 -7.10 -12.83
C ARG A 335 16.71 -7.68 -11.44
N LEU A 336 15.82 -7.40 -10.49
CA LEU A 336 15.92 -7.92 -9.14
C LEU A 336 15.76 -9.45 -9.08
N SER A 337 14.84 -10.04 -9.84
CA SER A 337 14.69 -11.51 -9.92
C SER A 337 16.00 -12.16 -10.42
N ALA A 338 16.62 -11.59 -11.46
CA ALA A 338 17.92 -12.02 -11.97
C ALA A 338 19.06 -11.83 -10.97
N TRP A 339 19.13 -10.68 -10.30
CA TRP A 339 20.09 -10.41 -9.23
C TRP A 339 20.00 -11.43 -8.09
N ASN A 340 18.77 -11.75 -7.67
CA ASN A 340 18.55 -12.75 -6.63
C ASN A 340 19.01 -14.14 -7.06
N LEU A 341 18.85 -14.50 -8.35
CA LEU A 341 19.29 -15.79 -8.86
C LEU A 341 20.82 -15.98 -8.77
N ILE A 342 21.59 -14.93 -9.05
CA ILE A 342 23.07 -14.99 -9.02
C ILE A 342 23.61 -14.80 -7.58
N SER A 343 22.95 -13.97 -6.77
CA SER A 343 23.39 -13.71 -5.39
C SER A 343 23.04 -14.84 -4.41
N ASP A 344 21.96 -15.57 -4.66
CA ASP A 344 21.47 -16.63 -3.76
C ASP A 344 22.13 -17.99 -4.04
N HIS A 345 22.66 -18.63 -2.98
CA HIS A 345 23.07 -20.03 -3.02
C HIS A 345 23.00 -20.63 -1.61
N PRO A 346 22.41 -21.82 -1.40
CA PRO A 346 22.25 -22.40 -0.05
C PRO A 346 23.58 -22.77 0.61
N ARG A 347 24.58 -23.15 -0.19
CA ARG A 347 25.93 -23.46 0.29
C ARG A 347 26.85 -22.26 0.09
N LEU A 348 27.36 -21.71 1.20
CA LEU A 348 28.18 -20.50 1.18
C LEU A 348 29.60 -20.69 0.59
N THR A 349 30.05 -21.94 0.48
CA THR A 349 31.39 -22.32 0.02
C THR A 349 31.46 -22.70 -1.45
N VAL A 350 30.36 -22.56 -2.21
CA VAL A 350 30.38 -22.73 -3.67
C VAL A 350 30.98 -21.46 -4.30
N PRO A 351 32.10 -21.58 -5.04
CA PRO A 351 32.77 -20.44 -5.63
C PRO A 351 31.89 -19.65 -6.60
N ILE A 352 32.00 -18.33 -6.54
CA ILE A 352 31.43 -17.41 -7.53
C ILE A 352 32.43 -17.33 -8.69
N ARG A 353 32.06 -17.76 -9.89
CA ARG A 353 32.95 -17.81 -11.06
C ARG A 353 33.27 -16.41 -11.56
N ARG A 354 34.40 -16.25 -12.26
CA ARG A 354 34.81 -14.96 -12.86
C ARG A 354 33.73 -14.35 -13.76
N ARG A 355 33.03 -15.17 -14.55
CA ARG A 355 31.92 -14.71 -15.39
C ARG A 355 30.76 -14.12 -14.58
N GLU A 356 30.42 -14.72 -13.44
CA GLU A 356 29.37 -14.23 -12.54
C GLU A 356 29.76 -12.90 -11.89
N VAL A 357 31.04 -12.72 -11.52
CA VAL A 357 31.57 -11.44 -11.02
C VAL A 357 31.37 -10.33 -12.05
N GLU A 358 31.61 -10.59 -13.34
CA GLU A 358 31.38 -9.59 -14.39
C GLU A 358 29.89 -9.26 -14.57
N LEU A 359 29.00 -10.25 -14.49
CA LEU A 359 27.54 -10.02 -14.48
C LEU A 359 27.10 -9.16 -13.28
N MET A 360 27.70 -9.39 -12.11
CA MET A 360 27.44 -8.58 -10.91
C MET A 360 27.89 -7.13 -11.09
N LYS A 361 29.06 -6.90 -11.72
CA LYS A 361 29.53 -5.53 -12.04
C LYS A 361 28.57 -4.81 -12.98
N ALA A 362 28.15 -5.46 -14.07
CA ALA A 362 27.19 -4.90 -15.02
C ALA A 362 25.85 -4.55 -14.36
N PHE A 363 25.37 -5.42 -13.47
CA PHE A 363 24.17 -5.14 -12.68
C PHE A 363 24.34 -3.92 -11.78
N MET A 364 25.46 -3.81 -11.05
CA MET A 364 25.69 -2.68 -10.15
C MET A 364 25.75 -1.36 -10.91
N LEU A 365 26.49 -1.30 -12.02
CA LEU A 365 26.59 -0.08 -12.85
C LEU A 365 25.24 0.44 -13.32
N THR A 366 24.33 -0.47 -13.68
CA THR A 366 22.98 -0.12 -14.18
C THR A 366 21.95 0.14 -13.09
N ASN A 367 22.23 -0.23 -11.83
CA ASN A 367 21.28 -0.15 -10.71
C ASN A 367 21.69 0.80 -9.58
N MET A 368 22.84 1.49 -9.67
CA MET A 368 23.23 2.51 -8.68
C MET A 368 22.15 3.60 -8.49
N THR A 369 21.36 3.88 -9.52
CA THR A 369 20.32 4.93 -9.51
C THR A 369 18.90 4.40 -9.21
N GLU A 370 18.75 3.15 -8.78
CA GLU A 370 17.44 2.52 -8.52
C GLU A 370 16.57 3.38 -7.60
N GLN A 371 15.40 3.77 -8.10
CA GLN A 371 14.54 4.76 -7.45
C GLN A 371 13.68 4.18 -6.33
N CYS A 372 13.33 2.88 -6.42
CA CYS A 372 12.47 2.23 -5.44
C CYS A 372 13.26 1.82 -4.18
N PRO A 373 12.96 2.39 -2.99
CA PRO A 373 13.68 2.06 -1.75
C PRO A 373 13.62 0.57 -1.40
N ALA A 374 12.48 -0.08 -1.64
CA ALA A 374 12.29 -1.51 -1.37
C ALA A 374 13.17 -2.39 -2.27
N ILE A 375 13.38 -1.99 -3.54
CA ILE A 375 14.27 -2.72 -4.46
C ILE A 375 15.73 -2.48 -4.09
N ARG A 376 16.12 -1.24 -3.76
CA ARG A 376 17.47 -0.94 -3.25
C ARG A 376 17.84 -1.83 -2.06
N GLN A 377 16.95 -1.96 -1.08
CA GLN A 377 17.16 -2.82 0.08
C GLN A 377 17.34 -4.30 -0.29
N LYS A 378 16.59 -4.80 -1.29
CA LYS A 378 16.77 -6.18 -1.76
C LYS A 378 18.06 -6.37 -2.56
N ILE A 379 18.49 -5.38 -3.34
CA ILE A 379 19.79 -5.36 -4.02
C ILE A 379 20.92 -5.47 -2.99
N LEU A 380 20.91 -4.58 -1.99
CA LEU A 380 21.85 -4.60 -0.88
C LEU A 380 21.84 -5.95 -0.14
N THR A 381 20.66 -6.52 0.13
CA THR A 381 20.55 -7.85 0.74
C THR A 381 21.23 -8.94 -0.09
N GLY A 382 21.10 -8.91 -1.42
CA GLY A 382 21.85 -9.81 -2.31
C GLY A 382 23.36 -9.57 -2.27
N LEU A 383 23.80 -8.31 -2.22
CA LEU A 383 25.23 -7.96 -2.09
C LEU A 383 25.82 -8.47 -0.77
N LYS A 384 25.08 -8.35 0.34
CA LYS A 384 25.45 -8.95 1.64
C LYS A 384 25.71 -10.45 1.50
N LYS A 385 24.84 -11.18 0.81
CA LYS A 385 25.01 -12.63 0.58
C LYS A 385 26.26 -12.92 -0.25
N ILE A 386 26.53 -12.12 -1.28
CA ILE A 386 27.75 -12.21 -2.09
C ILE A 386 28.99 -11.99 -1.23
N PHE A 387 29.04 -10.94 -0.40
CA PHE A 387 30.18 -10.67 0.49
C PHE A 387 30.45 -11.81 1.46
N ILE A 388 29.40 -12.38 2.06
CA ILE A 388 29.53 -13.56 2.91
C ILE A 388 30.08 -14.75 2.11
N ARG A 389 29.55 -15.04 0.91
CA ARG A 389 30.05 -16.12 0.04
C ARG A 389 31.51 -15.94 -0.38
N VAL A 390 31.91 -14.71 -0.74
CA VAL A 390 33.30 -14.36 -1.07
C VAL A 390 34.22 -14.67 0.12
N ARG A 391 33.83 -14.25 1.33
CA ARG A 391 34.59 -14.52 2.56
C ARG A 391 34.71 -16.02 2.82
N GLU A 392 33.59 -16.74 2.80
CA GLU A 392 33.53 -18.17 3.12
C GLU A 392 34.31 -19.02 2.11
N THR A 393 34.16 -18.73 0.81
CA THR A 393 34.87 -19.42 -0.28
C THR A 393 36.37 -19.16 -0.17
N SER A 394 36.79 -17.89 -0.06
CA SER A 394 38.21 -17.54 0.04
C SER A 394 38.86 -18.14 1.29
N GLN A 395 38.13 -18.17 2.42
CA GLN A 395 38.60 -18.78 3.65
C GLN A 395 38.89 -20.29 3.51
N MET A 396 38.12 -20.99 2.67
CA MET A 396 38.31 -22.40 2.34
C MET A 396 39.50 -22.58 1.40
N LEU A 397 39.56 -21.81 0.31
CA LEU A 397 40.63 -21.88 -0.69
C LEU A 397 42.01 -21.56 -0.09
N LEU A 398 42.11 -20.47 0.68
CA LEU A 398 43.36 -20.06 1.33
C LEU A 398 43.85 -21.06 2.40
N LYS A 399 42.95 -21.85 3.01
CA LYS A 399 43.32 -22.93 3.94
C LYS A 399 43.75 -24.21 3.23
N ALA A 400 43.18 -24.48 2.06
CA ALA A 400 43.46 -25.70 1.29
C ALA A 400 44.83 -25.67 0.59
N GLY A 401 45.44 -24.49 0.43
CA GLY A 401 46.83 -24.35 -0.03
C GLY A 401 47.08 -24.67 -1.51
N ASN A 402 46.06 -24.60 -2.38
CA ASN A 402 46.16 -24.96 -3.82
C ASN A 402 45.90 -23.78 -4.78
N ASP A 403 46.37 -23.95 -6.02
CA ASP A 403 46.43 -23.13 -7.27
C ASP A 403 45.29 -22.15 -7.66
N GLU A 404 44.34 -21.80 -6.79
CA GLU A 404 43.23 -20.87 -7.10
C GLU A 404 43.43 -19.43 -6.55
N GLU A 405 44.69 -19.00 -6.39
CA GLU A 405 45.03 -17.62 -5.99
C GLU A 405 44.41 -16.58 -6.96
N ASP A 406 44.27 -16.94 -8.23
CA ASP A 406 43.62 -16.15 -9.28
C ASP A 406 42.15 -15.81 -8.99
N LEU A 407 41.41 -16.71 -8.33
CA LEU A 407 40.00 -16.48 -8.02
C LEU A 407 39.83 -15.60 -6.78
N VAL A 408 40.66 -15.80 -5.76
CA VAL A 408 40.72 -14.92 -4.58
C VAL A 408 41.12 -13.50 -5.02
N ASN A 409 42.10 -13.37 -5.91
CA ASN A 409 42.48 -12.09 -6.50
C ASN A 409 41.35 -11.45 -7.32
N CYS A 410 40.55 -12.25 -8.03
CA CYS A 410 39.34 -11.76 -8.71
C CYS A 410 38.34 -11.15 -7.72
N TYR A 411 38.11 -11.78 -6.56
CA TYR A 411 37.24 -11.25 -5.52
C TYR A 411 37.81 -9.99 -4.86
N VAL A 412 39.11 -9.95 -4.60
CA VAL A 412 39.78 -8.74 -4.08
C VAL A 412 39.57 -7.58 -5.04
N ASN A 413 39.81 -7.78 -6.33
CA ASN A 413 39.63 -6.74 -7.35
C ASN A 413 38.17 -6.30 -7.49
N PHE A 414 37.22 -7.23 -7.34
CA PHE A 414 35.79 -6.90 -7.34
C PHE A 414 35.41 -5.97 -6.17
N VAL A 415 35.85 -6.28 -4.94
CA VAL A 415 35.55 -5.44 -3.76
C VAL A 415 36.17 -4.06 -3.88
N LEU A 416 37.41 -3.97 -4.39
CA LEU A 416 38.08 -2.68 -4.57
C LEU A 416 37.44 -1.85 -5.68
N TRP A 417 37.11 -2.45 -6.81
CA TRP A 417 36.34 -1.80 -7.87
C TRP A 417 35.01 -1.25 -7.35
N LEU A 418 34.30 -2.04 -6.54
CA LEU A 418 33.01 -1.63 -5.98
C LEU A 418 33.16 -0.47 -4.98
N ARG A 419 34.22 -0.49 -4.15
CA ARG A 419 34.59 0.64 -3.29
C ARG A 419 34.79 1.91 -4.12
N ASP A 420 35.61 1.85 -5.16
CA ASP A 420 35.97 3.00 -5.98
C ASP A 420 34.74 3.59 -6.67
N LEU A 421 33.91 2.73 -7.27
CA LEU A 421 32.61 3.11 -7.85
C LEU A 421 31.71 3.84 -6.83
N CYS A 422 31.69 3.40 -5.58
CA CYS A 422 30.88 4.01 -4.53
C CYS A 422 31.41 5.39 -4.14
N PHE A 423 32.71 5.57 -3.94
CA PHE A 423 33.27 6.88 -3.61
C PHE A 423 33.21 7.88 -4.78
N GLU A 424 33.35 7.42 -6.02
CA GLU A 424 33.06 8.23 -7.21
C GLU A 424 31.58 8.67 -7.26
N SER A 425 30.69 7.80 -6.78
CA SER A 425 29.25 8.09 -6.70
C SER A 425 28.86 9.06 -5.58
N LEU A 426 29.80 9.50 -4.74
CA LEU A 426 29.60 10.57 -3.73
C LEU A 426 30.01 11.96 -4.23
N GLN A 427 30.48 12.09 -5.48
CA GLN A 427 30.88 13.39 -6.04
C GLN A 427 29.71 14.37 -6.18
N LYS A 428 30.05 15.67 -6.17
CA LYS A 428 29.10 16.78 -6.36
C LYS A 428 28.37 16.64 -7.70
N GLY A 429 27.03 16.64 -7.68
CA GLY A 429 26.19 16.45 -8.86
C GLY A 429 25.54 15.06 -8.97
N SER A 430 25.98 14.08 -8.17
CA SER A 430 25.31 12.78 -8.07
C SER A 430 23.91 12.91 -7.48
N ASN A 431 22.91 12.28 -8.10
CA ASN A 431 21.54 12.29 -7.58
C ASN A 431 21.43 11.53 -6.24
N PHE A 432 20.33 11.75 -5.52
CA PHE A 432 20.07 11.12 -4.22
C PHE A 432 20.18 9.60 -4.26
N ASN A 433 19.53 8.93 -5.23
CA ASN A 433 19.48 7.47 -5.31
C ASN A 433 20.88 6.85 -5.45
N ARG A 434 21.74 7.48 -6.26
CA ARG A 434 23.13 7.07 -6.45
C ARG A 434 23.96 7.22 -5.19
N ARG A 435 23.86 8.36 -4.50
CA ARG A 435 24.60 8.62 -3.25
C ARG A 435 24.17 7.68 -2.13
N ILE A 436 22.87 7.52 -1.91
CA ILE A 436 22.37 6.67 -0.83
C ILE A 436 22.67 5.18 -1.09
N MET A 437 22.67 4.72 -2.34
CA MET A 437 23.14 3.37 -2.68
C MET A 437 24.62 3.20 -2.34
N ALA A 438 25.46 4.14 -2.79
CA ALA A 438 26.89 4.13 -2.54
C ALA A 438 27.24 4.14 -1.04
N LEU A 439 26.60 5.00 -0.24
CA LEU A 439 26.81 5.08 1.20
C LEU A 439 26.50 3.75 1.91
N HIS A 440 25.39 3.09 1.57
CA HIS A 440 25.08 1.77 2.14
C HIS A 440 26.06 0.67 1.71
N ILE A 441 26.56 0.71 0.48
CA ILE A 441 27.58 -0.25 0.03
C ILE A 441 28.90 -0.01 0.77
N ILE A 442 29.30 1.25 1.00
CA ILE A 442 30.47 1.61 1.82
C ILE A 442 30.28 1.08 3.24
N ASP A 443 29.13 1.30 3.87
CA ASP A 443 28.79 0.72 5.18
C ASP A 443 28.93 -0.81 5.21
N TYR A 444 28.52 -1.50 4.14
CA TYR A 444 28.65 -2.95 4.02
C TYR A 444 30.09 -3.43 3.88
N ILE A 445 30.96 -2.64 3.25
CA ILE A 445 32.39 -2.96 3.07
C ILE A 445 33.16 -2.70 4.37
N TYR A 446 32.85 -1.60 5.07
CA TYR A 446 33.69 -1.07 6.15
C TYR A 446 33.21 -1.39 7.56
N GLN A 447 31.90 -1.34 7.83
CA GLN A 447 31.37 -1.50 9.18
C GLN A 447 30.75 -2.86 9.42
N LYS A 448 29.96 -3.36 8.47
CA LYS A 448 29.21 -4.59 8.68
C LYS A 448 30.13 -5.82 8.61
N PRO A 449 29.90 -6.85 9.43
CA PRO A 449 30.73 -8.05 9.48
C PRO A 449 30.41 -9.04 8.34
N PHE A 450 30.30 -8.53 7.10
CA PHE A 450 29.99 -9.34 5.93
C PHE A 450 31.27 -9.90 5.30
N LEU A 451 32.28 -9.05 5.10
CA LEU A 451 33.61 -9.47 4.62
C LEU A 451 34.54 -9.96 5.74
N ARG A 452 34.23 -9.66 7.01
CA ARG A 452 34.99 -10.03 8.21
C ARG A 452 34.13 -10.81 9.19
N ALA A 453 34.65 -11.89 9.77
CA ALA A 453 34.03 -12.62 10.90
C ALA A 453 35.11 -13.08 11.88
N ASP A 454 34.79 -13.15 13.18
CA ASP A 454 35.75 -13.36 14.27
C ASP A 454 36.59 -14.64 14.14
N SER A 455 36.04 -15.69 13.52
CA SER A 455 36.72 -16.98 13.29
C SER A 455 37.20 -17.20 11.84
N LYS A 456 36.92 -16.26 10.92
CA LYS A 456 37.13 -16.40 9.47
C LYS A 456 37.62 -15.09 8.86
N GLY A 457 38.91 -14.80 9.06
CA GLY A 457 39.53 -13.52 8.71
C GLY A 457 40.48 -13.54 7.51
N LEU A 458 40.79 -14.69 6.89
CA LEU A 458 41.89 -14.76 5.90
C LEU A 458 41.65 -13.88 4.67
N PHE A 459 40.43 -13.84 4.16
CA PHE A 459 40.08 -12.94 3.04
C PHE A 459 40.22 -11.47 3.43
N TYR A 460 39.68 -11.07 4.59
CA TYR A 460 39.78 -9.69 5.03
C TYR A 460 41.25 -9.29 5.25
N GLN A 461 42.08 -10.20 5.81
CA GLN A 461 43.52 -9.98 5.97
C GLN A 461 44.23 -9.74 4.63
N SER A 462 43.85 -10.44 3.55
CA SER A 462 44.47 -10.25 2.23
C SER A 462 44.11 -8.92 1.56
N ILE A 463 42.98 -8.29 1.94
CA ILE A 463 42.54 -7.00 1.37
C ILE A 463 42.69 -5.81 2.32
N ALA A 464 42.86 -6.02 3.63
CA ALA A 464 42.81 -4.98 4.66
C ALA A 464 43.81 -3.83 4.45
N SER A 465 45.02 -4.13 3.96
CA SER A 465 46.01 -3.10 3.64
C SER A 465 45.55 -2.16 2.51
N ARG A 466 44.78 -2.68 1.56
CA ARG A 466 44.26 -1.96 0.38
C ARG A 466 42.93 -1.27 0.65
N LEU A 467 42.20 -1.65 1.70
CA LEU A 467 40.91 -1.05 2.06
C LEU A 467 41.02 0.17 2.97
N ARG A 468 42.20 0.64 3.35
CA ARG A 468 42.32 1.82 4.22
C ARG A 468 41.67 3.06 3.60
N LEU A 469 40.91 3.80 4.41
CA LEU A 469 40.32 5.06 3.97
C LEU A 469 41.41 6.14 3.87
N GLU A 470 41.70 6.54 2.65
CA GLU A 470 42.55 7.70 2.35
C GLU A 470 41.86 9.04 2.67
N ARG A 471 42.64 10.13 2.71
CA ARG A 471 42.16 11.49 3.00
C ARG A 471 41.03 11.93 2.06
N ASP A 472 41.12 11.60 0.78
CA ASP A 472 40.08 11.94 -0.21
C ASP A 472 38.74 11.25 0.09
N HIS A 473 38.77 9.97 0.47
CA HIS A 473 37.58 9.22 0.89
C HIS A 473 36.92 9.86 2.11
N HIS A 474 37.74 10.25 3.10
CA HIS A 474 37.26 10.92 4.30
C HIS A 474 36.61 12.28 3.98
N LEU A 475 37.22 13.09 3.11
CA LEU A 475 36.65 14.37 2.66
C LEU A 475 35.31 14.17 1.93
N LYS A 476 35.19 13.14 1.09
CA LYS A 476 33.92 12.80 0.42
C LYS A 476 32.80 12.46 1.42
N LEU A 477 33.11 11.72 2.49
CA LEU A 477 32.16 11.42 3.56
C LEU A 477 31.82 12.66 4.39
N LEU A 478 32.80 13.51 4.73
CA LEU A 478 32.55 14.79 5.41
C LEU A 478 31.63 15.70 4.61
N ASN A 479 31.82 15.76 3.29
CA ASN A 479 30.93 16.50 2.39
C ASN A 479 29.50 15.93 2.37
N CYS A 480 29.30 14.66 2.71
CA CYS A 480 27.98 14.06 2.83
C CYS A 480 27.26 14.48 4.13
N LEU A 481 27.96 14.98 5.16
CA LEU A 481 27.31 15.65 6.30
C LEU A 481 26.63 16.95 5.87
N ASP A 482 27.09 17.55 4.76
CA ASP A 482 26.51 18.76 4.17
C ASP A 482 25.42 18.45 3.10
N ASP A 483 24.99 17.19 2.96
CA ASP A 483 23.98 16.79 1.98
C ASP A 483 22.59 17.39 2.30
N SER A 484 21.80 17.67 1.27
CA SER A 484 20.42 18.15 1.42
C SER A 484 19.45 17.06 1.91
N TYR A 485 19.85 15.79 1.86
CA TYR A 485 19.03 14.65 2.27
C TYR A 485 19.52 14.04 3.58
N GLN A 486 18.66 14.05 4.60
CA GLN A 486 18.94 13.54 5.93
C GLN A 486 19.50 12.11 5.95
N LEU A 487 18.91 11.20 5.15
CA LEU A 487 19.35 9.81 5.07
C LEU A 487 20.83 9.66 4.65
N CYS A 488 21.34 10.56 3.79
CA CYS A 488 22.76 10.55 3.43
C CYS A 488 23.63 11.04 4.60
N GLN A 489 23.19 12.08 5.30
CA GLN A 489 23.89 12.66 6.44
C GLN A 489 24.01 11.65 7.59
N GLU A 490 22.95 10.89 7.88
CA GLU A 490 22.92 9.85 8.92
C GLU A 490 23.93 8.73 8.62
N VAL A 491 23.85 8.13 7.44
CA VAL A 491 24.78 7.04 7.07
C VAL A 491 26.23 7.53 7.02
N ALA A 492 26.46 8.76 6.54
CA ALA A 492 27.80 9.36 6.53
C ALA A 492 28.33 9.62 7.95
N LEU A 493 27.49 10.12 8.86
CA LEU A 493 27.86 10.33 10.26
C LEU A 493 28.24 9.01 10.94
N ASP A 494 27.45 7.96 10.73
CA ASP A 494 27.75 6.63 11.28
C ASP A 494 29.07 6.10 10.72
N LEU A 495 29.32 6.24 9.42
CA LEU A 495 30.60 5.90 8.77
C LEU A 495 31.79 6.64 9.37
N LEU A 496 31.67 7.96 9.55
CA LEU A 496 32.74 8.81 10.09
C LEU A 496 33.02 8.55 11.58
N THR A 497 31.98 8.25 12.37
CA THR A 497 32.13 8.00 13.81
C THR A 497 32.65 6.62 14.13
N SER A 498 32.59 5.67 13.19
CA SER A 498 33.12 4.33 13.37
C SER A 498 34.65 4.24 13.34
N ASN A 499 35.18 3.14 13.88
CA ASN A 499 36.62 2.88 14.00
C ASN A 499 37.36 2.72 12.65
N CYS A 500 36.66 2.75 11.51
CA CYS A 500 37.31 2.60 10.20
C CYS A 500 37.89 3.91 9.65
N CYS A 501 37.50 5.08 10.19
CA CYS A 501 38.06 6.38 9.81
C CYS A 501 39.15 6.79 10.80
N ALA A 502 40.34 7.13 10.28
CA ALA A 502 41.39 7.76 11.08
C ALA A 502 41.10 9.26 11.24
N ASP A 503 41.44 9.83 12.40
CA ASP A 503 41.26 11.25 12.70
C ASP A 503 42.34 12.08 11.96
N LEU A 504 41.99 12.56 10.76
CA LEU A 504 42.87 13.34 9.88
C LEU A 504 42.46 14.83 9.81
N ILE A 505 41.66 15.30 10.77
CA ILE A 505 41.03 16.62 10.77
C ILE A 505 41.63 17.49 11.88
N ASP A 506 41.80 18.77 11.57
CA ASP A 506 41.96 19.81 12.57
C ASP A 506 40.58 20.15 13.18
N TRP A 507 40.38 19.74 14.43
CA TRP A 507 39.11 19.90 15.13
C TRP A 507 38.73 21.35 15.42
N ASP A 508 39.70 22.24 15.60
CA ASP A 508 39.42 23.65 15.87
C ASP A 508 38.92 24.34 14.60
N THR A 509 39.62 24.17 13.48
CA THR A 509 39.16 24.65 12.16
C THR A 509 37.78 24.05 11.80
N PHE A 510 37.57 22.75 12.05
CA PHE A 510 36.30 22.10 11.78
C PHE A 510 35.14 22.68 12.62
N LEU A 511 35.39 22.96 13.90
CA LEU A 511 34.39 23.56 14.79
C LEU A 511 34.06 24.99 14.36
N GLU A 512 35.07 25.80 14.04
CA GLU A 512 34.89 27.17 13.54
C GLU A 512 34.05 27.20 12.25
N GLU A 513 34.37 26.34 11.27
CA GLU A 513 33.56 26.19 10.05
C GLU A 513 32.12 25.79 10.36
N SER A 514 31.93 24.90 11.34
CA SER A 514 30.60 24.40 11.73
C SER A 514 29.78 25.48 12.43
N ILE A 515 30.40 26.31 13.27
CA ILE A 515 29.78 27.48 13.92
C ILE A 515 29.41 28.53 12.88
N CYS A 516 30.32 28.86 11.95
CA CYS A 516 30.03 29.79 10.84
C CYS A 516 28.83 29.33 10.00
N ARG A 517 28.71 28.02 9.74
CA ARG A 517 27.55 27.44 9.04
C ARG A 517 26.28 27.52 9.88
N MET A 518 26.34 27.19 11.17
CA MET A 518 25.20 27.31 12.08
C MET A 518 24.64 28.73 12.11
N LEU A 519 25.51 29.74 12.13
CA LEU A 519 25.10 31.15 12.19
C LEU A 519 24.51 31.67 10.87
N SER A 520 24.75 30.99 9.75
CA SER A 520 24.15 31.34 8.46
C SER A 520 22.63 31.14 8.47
N THR A 521 21.88 32.12 7.96
CA THR A 521 20.40 32.06 7.88
C THR A 521 19.86 31.05 6.87
N ARG A 522 20.72 30.37 6.10
CA ARG A 522 20.31 29.37 5.11
C ARG A 522 19.89 28.07 5.80
N SER A 523 18.66 27.61 5.55
CA SER A 523 18.08 26.42 6.19
C SER A 523 18.91 25.14 6.04
N HIS A 524 19.56 24.93 4.88
CA HIS A 524 20.41 23.76 4.67
C HIS A 524 21.61 23.74 5.61
N ASN A 525 22.22 24.90 5.89
CA ASN A 525 23.39 24.99 6.75
C ASN A 525 23.09 24.62 8.20
N VAL A 526 21.88 24.90 8.68
CA VAL A 526 21.46 24.58 10.05
C VAL A 526 21.28 23.08 10.26
N MET A 527 20.79 22.37 9.24
CA MET A 527 20.74 20.91 9.28
C MET A 527 22.14 20.30 9.18
N SER A 528 22.97 20.78 8.25
CA SER A 528 24.34 20.29 8.09
C SER A 528 25.20 20.53 9.33
N SER A 529 25.10 21.71 9.95
CA SER A 529 25.84 22.02 11.19
C SER A 529 25.43 21.09 12.33
N SER A 530 24.17 20.71 12.43
CA SER A 530 23.68 19.72 13.41
C SER A 530 24.41 18.38 13.29
N TYR A 531 24.57 17.84 12.08
CA TYR A 531 25.33 16.60 11.85
C TYR A 531 26.83 16.76 12.09
N ARG A 532 27.40 17.93 11.74
CA ARG A 532 28.80 18.24 12.04
C ARG A 532 29.06 18.34 13.54
N PHE A 533 28.15 18.95 14.31
CA PHE A 533 28.26 18.98 15.77
C PHE A 533 28.14 17.59 16.38
N ARG A 534 27.21 16.74 15.91
CA ARG A 534 27.15 15.33 16.35
C ARG A 534 28.48 14.62 16.10
N TYR A 535 29.09 14.81 14.93
CA TYR A 535 30.40 14.23 14.63
C TYR A 535 31.50 14.76 15.56
N PHE A 536 31.57 16.08 15.73
CA PHE A 536 32.53 16.75 16.61
C PHE A 536 32.43 16.27 18.06
N LEU A 537 31.22 16.28 18.64
CA LEU A 537 30.98 15.93 20.04
C LEU A 537 31.22 14.44 20.33
N ARG A 538 30.86 13.54 19.40
CA ARG A 538 31.17 12.10 19.53
C ARG A 538 32.67 11.80 19.54
N LYS A 539 33.48 12.63 18.86
CA LYS A 539 34.94 12.49 18.82
C LYS A 539 35.66 13.30 19.91
N ASN A 540 35.00 14.29 20.50
CA ASN A 540 35.56 15.20 21.50
C ASN A 540 34.61 15.36 22.70
N SER A 541 34.32 14.27 23.41
CA SER A 541 33.37 14.27 24.54
C SER A 541 33.76 15.23 25.67
N SER A 542 35.07 15.45 25.89
CA SER A 542 35.57 16.39 26.91
C SER A 542 35.28 17.87 26.61
N ARG A 543 34.81 18.22 25.40
CA ARG A 543 34.47 19.59 25.01
C ARG A 543 32.96 19.87 25.05
N ILE A 544 32.15 18.92 25.53
CA ILE A 544 30.68 19.07 25.60
C ILE A 544 30.27 20.24 26.49
N GLU A 545 30.81 20.31 27.71
CA GLU A 545 30.44 21.33 28.71
C GLU A 545 30.79 22.76 28.25
N SER A 546 32.03 22.98 27.80
CA SER A 546 32.48 24.29 27.33
C SER A 546 31.75 24.74 26.06
N PHE A 547 31.41 23.82 25.16
CA PHE A 547 30.60 24.15 23.99
C PHE A 547 29.14 24.46 24.38
N PHE A 548 28.59 23.78 25.38
CA PHE A 548 27.26 24.06 25.91
C PHE A 548 27.16 25.47 26.50
N GLU A 549 28.13 25.86 27.36
CA GLU A 549 28.22 27.21 27.93
C GLU A 549 28.29 28.27 26.84
N TYR A 550 29.17 28.08 25.85
CA TYR A 550 29.28 29.00 24.70
C TYR A 550 27.93 29.20 23.98
N LEU A 551 27.17 28.12 23.76
CA LEU A 551 25.87 28.20 23.11
C LEU A 551 24.82 28.89 23.98
N LEU A 552 24.82 28.68 25.30
CA LEU A 552 23.92 29.36 26.24
C LEU A 552 24.18 30.87 26.28
N ASP A 553 25.45 31.27 26.36
CA ASP A 553 25.87 32.68 26.35
C ASP A 553 25.48 33.35 25.03
N LEU A 554 25.74 32.67 23.92
CA LEU A 554 25.38 33.15 22.59
C LEU A 554 23.86 33.29 22.45
N CYS A 555 23.08 32.30 22.91
CA CYS A 555 21.62 32.35 22.88
C CYS A 555 21.10 33.52 23.72
N SER A 556 21.61 33.69 24.94
CA SER A 556 21.26 34.79 25.84
C SER A 556 21.58 36.16 25.24
N ALA A 557 22.71 36.29 24.54
CA ALA A 557 23.07 37.52 23.83
C ALA A 557 22.08 37.86 22.70
N ARG A 558 21.61 36.85 21.95
CA ARG A 558 20.62 37.04 20.88
C ARG A 558 19.22 37.35 21.43
N ILE A 559 18.83 36.75 22.55
CA ILE A 559 17.57 37.05 23.25
C ILE A 559 17.50 38.53 23.63
N ARG A 560 18.58 39.09 24.19
CA ARG A 560 18.66 40.54 24.51
C ARG A 560 18.42 41.44 23.30
N LEU A 561 18.88 41.04 22.10
CA LEU A 561 18.63 41.79 20.86
C LEU A 561 17.16 41.72 20.44
N ILE A 562 16.54 40.54 20.57
CA ILE A 562 15.14 40.31 20.20
C ILE A 562 14.17 41.03 21.14
N ILE A 563 14.47 41.08 22.43
CA ILE A 563 13.70 41.86 23.41
C ILE A 563 13.64 43.34 22.99
N GLY A 564 14.76 43.88 22.51
CA GLY A 564 14.82 45.25 22.01
C GLY A 564 14.08 45.46 20.68
N ASN A 565 14.10 44.48 19.78
CA ASN A 565 13.37 44.50 18.52
C ASN A 565 13.06 43.08 18.04
N LEU A 566 11.78 42.69 18.06
CA LEU A 566 11.34 41.35 17.67
C LEU A 566 11.77 40.96 16.24
N LEU A 567 11.90 41.93 15.32
CA LEU A 567 12.37 41.70 13.95
C LEU A 567 13.80 41.15 13.89
N ALA A 568 14.61 41.36 14.94
CA ALA A 568 15.97 40.85 15.00
C ALA A 568 16.01 39.31 14.85
N VAL A 569 14.97 38.58 15.27
CA VAL A 569 14.88 37.12 15.15
C VAL A 569 14.95 36.63 13.69
N ALA A 570 14.59 37.48 12.74
CA ALA A 570 14.66 37.21 11.30
C ALA A 570 16.03 37.54 10.68
N THR A 571 16.93 38.17 11.44
CA THR A 571 18.26 38.58 10.97
C THR A 571 19.33 37.55 11.32
N GLU A 572 20.43 37.54 10.57
CA GLU A 572 21.59 36.69 10.87
C GLU A 572 22.18 36.97 12.27
N GLY A 573 22.13 38.23 12.69
CA GLY A 573 22.57 38.65 14.02
C GLY A 573 21.56 38.43 15.16
N GLY A 574 20.35 37.94 14.91
CA GLY A 574 19.35 37.71 15.97
C GLY A 574 18.70 36.33 15.93
N SER A 575 18.95 35.51 14.89
CA SER A 575 18.39 34.17 14.75
C SER A 575 18.71 33.25 15.95
N LEU A 576 17.67 32.73 16.62
CA LEU A 576 17.80 31.83 17.78
C LEU A 576 17.79 30.35 17.40
N TYR A 577 16.99 29.99 16.40
CA TYR A 577 16.69 28.59 16.09
C TYR A 577 17.93 27.73 15.77
N PRO A 578 19.01 28.22 15.11
CA PRO A 578 20.20 27.41 14.88
C PRO A 578 20.97 27.09 16.17
N ILE A 579 20.99 28.04 17.12
CA ILE A 579 21.67 27.90 18.41
C ILE A 579 20.88 26.93 19.29
N LEU A 580 19.55 27.09 19.35
CA LEU A 580 18.66 26.17 20.06
C LEU A 580 18.75 24.74 19.51
N ASN A 581 18.90 24.58 18.18
CA ASN A 581 19.15 23.28 17.57
C ASN A 581 20.49 22.68 18.02
N ALA A 582 21.56 23.48 18.09
CA ALA A 582 22.86 23.03 18.57
C ALA A 582 22.82 22.64 20.06
N ILE A 583 22.10 23.41 20.89
CA ILE A 583 21.83 23.07 22.30
C ILE A 583 21.11 21.71 22.40
N ALA A 584 20.07 21.49 21.61
CA ALA A 584 19.37 20.20 21.58
C ALA A 584 20.30 19.04 21.19
N VAL A 585 21.21 19.24 20.22
CA VAL A 585 22.24 18.25 19.85
C VAL A 585 23.16 17.94 21.02
N VAL A 586 23.61 18.96 21.76
CA VAL A 586 24.46 18.77 22.94
C VAL A 586 23.77 17.91 23.98
N ILE A 587 22.55 18.27 24.40
CA ILE A 587 21.73 17.52 25.38
C ILE A 587 21.49 16.07 24.92
N GLU A 588 21.32 15.88 23.60
CA GLU A 588 21.15 14.55 23.01
C GLU A 588 22.41 13.67 23.14
N GLN A 589 23.62 14.25 23.11
CA GLN A 589 24.90 13.52 23.20
C GLN A 589 25.39 13.27 24.65
N VAL A 590 24.74 13.82 25.67
CA VAL A 590 25.13 13.59 27.09
C VAL A 590 24.73 12.19 27.54
N GLU A 591 25.66 11.47 28.17
CA GLU A 591 25.41 10.17 28.81
C GLU A 591 24.93 10.35 30.27
N TRP A 592 23.63 10.67 30.44
CA TRP A 592 23.02 11.01 31.73
C TRP A 592 23.15 9.96 32.84
N GLU A 593 23.39 8.68 32.48
CA GLU A 593 23.52 7.57 33.44
C GLU A 593 24.93 7.46 34.05
N ASN A 594 25.94 8.07 33.43
CA ASN A 594 27.36 7.91 33.77
C ASN A 594 27.99 9.18 34.39
N LEU A 595 27.17 10.14 34.82
CA LEU A 595 27.66 11.42 35.35
C LEU A 595 28.32 11.24 36.73
N SER A 596 29.46 11.88 36.93
CA SER A 596 30.10 12.06 38.23
C SER A 596 29.31 13.05 39.09
N VAL A 597 29.60 13.09 40.39
CA VAL A 597 28.91 13.99 41.34
C VAL A 597 29.08 15.47 40.97
N GLU A 598 30.28 15.85 40.52
CA GLU A 598 30.58 17.22 40.09
C GLU A 598 29.81 17.58 38.81
N GLU A 599 29.77 16.66 37.83
CA GLU A 599 28.99 16.83 36.61
C GLU A 599 27.49 16.94 36.89
N VAL A 600 26.94 16.17 37.84
CA VAL A 600 25.53 16.26 38.26
C VAL A 600 25.22 17.65 38.80
N GLU A 601 26.04 18.21 39.69
CA GLU A 601 25.82 19.55 40.23
C GLU A 601 25.91 20.62 39.13
N TRP A 602 26.89 20.50 38.23
CA TRP A 602 27.06 21.41 37.11
C TRP A 602 25.88 21.36 36.13
N TRP A 603 25.45 20.16 35.72
CA TRP A 603 24.32 19.97 34.82
C TRP A 603 23.00 20.39 35.46
N HIS A 604 22.81 20.16 36.76
CA HIS A 604 21.64 20.68 37.49
C HIS A 604 21.59 22.21 37.39
N SER A 605 22.69 22.89 37.72
CA SER A 605 22.78 24.35 37.67
C SER A 605 22.49 24.91 36.27
N HIS A 606 23.05 24.31 35.21
CA HIS A 606 22.88 24.81 33.85
C HIS A 606 21.54 24.43 33.22
N VAL A 607 20.99 23.24 33.50
CA VAL A 607 19.70 22.81 32.93
C VAL A 607 18.54 23.46 33.67
N SER A 608 18.52 23.38 35.00
CA SER A 608 17.44 23.89 35.85
C SER A 608 17.44 25.42 35.91
N ALA A 609 18.58 26.03 36.26
CA ALA A 609 18.62 27.46 36.57
C ALA A 609 18.88 28.37 35.36
N GLN A 610 19.36 27.84 34.23
CA GLN A 610 19.66 28.64 33.04
C GLN A 610 18.83 28.21 31.82
N LEU A 611 18.97 26.97 31.36
CA LEU A 611 18.36 26.51 30.11
C LEU A 611 16.82 26.50 30.16
N LEU A 612 16.22 25.97 31.23
CA LEU A 612 14.75 25.94 31.37
C LEU A 612 14.15 27.35 31.38
N PRO A 613 14.60 28.29 32.24
CA PRO A 613 14.17 29.69 32.19
C PRO A 613 14.34 30.31 30.81
N LEU A 614 15.50 30.10 30.15
CA LEU A 614 15.78 30.59 28.82
C LEU A 614 14.76 30.05 27.80
N CYS A 615 14.44 28.76 27.85
CA CYS A 615 13.44 28.15 26.97
C CYS A 615 12.05 28.79 27.14
N PHE A 616 11.64 29.05 28.38
CA PHE A 616 10.36 29.70 28.66
C PHE A 616 10.34 31.16 28.20
N GLU A 617 11.43 31.91 28.44
CA GLU A 617 11.58 33.30 27.98
C GLU A 617 11.48 33.40 26.45
N VAL A 618 12.18 32.53 25.72
CA VAL A 618 12.06 32.50 24.25
C VAL A 618 10.62 32.12 23.83
N GLY A 619 9.99 31.19 24.55
CA GLY A 619 8.59 30.80 24.32
C GLY A 619 7.64 31.99 24.40
N GLU A 620 7.79 32.83 25.42
CA GLU A 620 7.02 34.07 25.60
C GLU A 620 7.33 35.10 24.50
N LEU A 621 8.60 35.26 24.13
CA LEU A 621 9.02 36.20 23.09
C LEU A 621 8.42 35.90 21.71
N VAL A 622 8.30 34.62 21.36
CA VAL A 622 7.78 34.21 20.04
C VAL A 622 6.26 34.03 20.03
N ALA A 623 5.62 33.91 21.20
CA ALA A 623 4.18 33.66 21.34
C ALA A 623 3.29 34.65 20.55
N PRO A 624 3.53 35.98 20.56
CA PRO A 624 2.70 36.94 19.81
C PRO A 624 2.56 36.60 18.33
N VAL A 625 3.61 36.03 17.72
CA VAL A 625 3.63 35.66 16.29
C VAL A 625 2.89 34.34 16.07
N VAL A 626 3.25 33.28 16.82
CA VAL A 626 2.72 31.92 16.58
C VAL A 626 1.30 31.72 17.12
N HIS A 627 0.85 32.56 18.06
CA HIS A 627 -0.52 32.57 18.61
C HIS A 627 -1.45 33.57 17.89
N SER A 628 -0.92 34.38 16.97
CA SER A 628 -1.72 35.29 16.14
C SER A 628 -2.78 34.54 15.33
N MET A 629 -3.96 35.15 15.14
CA MET A 629 -5.02 34.59 14.27
C MET A 629 -4.57 34.46 12.81
N SER A 630 -3.60 35.26 12.39
CA SER A 630 -2.99 35.22 11.06
C SER A 630 -1.47 35.34 11.20
N PRO A 631 -0.76 34.27 11.61
CA PRO A 631 0.69 34.32 11.85
C PRO A 631 1.48 34.81 10.63
N GLU A 632 1.04 34.46 9.42
CA GLU A 632 1.67 34.85 8.15
C GLU A 632 1.58 36.35 7.83
N GLY A 633 0.62 37.04 8.45
CA GLY A 633 0.41 38.48 8.29
C GLY A 633 0.69 39.29 9.56
N PHE A 634 1.35 38.69 10.55
CA PHE A 634 1.67 39.39 11.80
C PHE A 634 2.74 40.46 11.55
N ALA A 635 2.47 41.68 11.98
CA ALA A 635 3.40 42.81 11.92
C ALA A 635 3.49 43.47 13.30
N PRO A 636 4.68 43.60 13.90
CA PRO A 636 4.86 44.34 15.15
C PRO A 636 4.48 45.82 14.98
N ASP A 637 3.97 46.46 16.04
CA ASP A 637 3.55 47.88 16.00
C ASP A 637 4.68 48.83 15.53
N ALA A 638 5.93 48.53 15.89
CA ALA A 638 7.11 49.27 15.45
C ALA A 638 7.30 49.29 13.91
N LEU A 639 6.85 48.24 13.22
CA LEU A 639 6.89 48.11 11.76
C LEU A 639 5.70 48.81 11.09
N LEU A 640 4.56 48.91 11.79
CA LEU A 640 3.36 49.62 11.31
C LEU A 640 3.49 51.14 11.39
N HIS A 641 4.36 51.65 12.26
CA HIS A 641 4.59 53.08 12.50
C HIS A 641 5.83 53.68 11.82
N SER A 642 6.58 52.91 11.01
CA SER A 642 7.74 53.42 10.28
C SER A 642 7.32 54.14 8.98
N ASN A 643 7.70 55.41 8.85
CA ASN A 643 7.32 56.31 7.73
C ASN A 643 7.92 55.91 6.36
N GLU A 644 8.76 54.88 6.26
CA GLU A 644 9.39 54.43 5.01
C GLU A 644 8.51 53.50 4.16
N SER A 645 7.35 53.07 4.67
CA SER A 645 6.46 52.11 4.00
C SER A 645 5.59 52.69 2.86
N ILE A 646 5.63 54.01 2.61
CA ILE A 646 4.62 54.67 1.76
C ILE A 646 4.87 54.51 0.24
N HIS A 647 6.06 54.09 -0.21
CA HIS A 647 6.36 54.01 -1.65
C HIS A 647 6.49 52.61 -2.28
N ASN A 648 6.55 51.51 -1.50
CA ASN A 648 6.55 50.11 -2.00
C ASN A 648 5.80 49.11 -1.07
N GLY A 649 4.83 49.61 -0.29
CA GLY A 649 4.50 49.16 1.07
C GLY A 649 3.87 47.79 1.37
N MET A 650 3.37 47.01 0.41
CA MET A 650 2.61 45.79 0.74
C MET A 650 3.40 44.48 0.54
N ALA A 651 4.29 44.43 -0.46
CA ALA A 651 5.14 43.28 -0.73
C ALA A 651 6.26 43.14 0.31
N SER A 652 6.92 44.25 0.66
CA SER A 652 8.00 44.28 1.67
C SER A 652 7.52 43.95 3.09
N LEU A 653 6.30 44.38 3.45
CA LEU A 653 5.67 44.04 4.73
C LEU A 653 5.37 42.53 4.82
N THR A 654 4.83 41.95 3.74
CA THR A 654 4.50 40.52 3.68
C THR A 654 5.77 39.66 3.77
N GLU A 655 6.83 40.03 3.05
CA GLU A 655 8.12 39.32 3.10
C GLU A 655 8.74 39.39 4.52
N THR A 656 8.67 40.55 5.16
CA THR A 656 9.16 40.74 6.54
C THR A 656 8.37 39.91 7.55
N SER A 657 7.03 39.89 7.44
CA SER A 657 6.15 39.06 8.27
C SER A 657 6.43 37.56 8.10
N GLN A 658 6.71 37.11 6.88
CA GLN A 658 7.07 35.71 6.61
C GLN A 658 8.42 35.34 7.22
N LEU A 659 9.46 36.20 7.08
CA LEU A 659 10.76 35.96 7.69
C LEU A 659 10.69 35.95 9.22
N LEU A 660 9.92 36.87 9.80
CA LEU A 660 9.63 36.91 11.24
C LEU A 660 8.95 35.61 11.71
N LEU A 661 7.89 35.19 11.02
CA LEU A 661 7.21 33.93 11.32
C LEU A 661 8.18 32.76 11.30
N VAL A 662 9.03 32.66 10.26
CA VAL A 662 10.03 31.59 10.12
C VAL A 662 11.00 31.55 11.30
N GLY A 663 11.51 32.70 11.74
CA GLY A 663 12.37 32.78 12.93
C GLY A 663 11.67 32.30 14.20
N CYS A 664 10.45 32.81 14.45
CA CYS A 664 9.66 32.52 15.64
C CYS A 664 9.22 31.05 15.73
N TRP A 665 8.64 30.48 14.67
CA TRP A 665 8.15 29.10 14.72
C TRP A 665 9.28 28.08 14.78
N ARG A 666 10.43 28.35 14.15
CA ARG A 666 11.61 27.48 14.25
C ARG A 666 12.26 27.54 15.64
N ALA A 667 12.30 28.72 16.27
CA ALA A 667 12.75 28.84 17.65
C ALA A 667 11.83 28.03 18.58
N HIS A 668 10.51 28.19 18.41
CA HIS A 668 9.49 27.40 19.12
C HIS A 668 9.69 25.89 18.96
N ARG A 669 9.93 25.42 17.72
CA ARG A 669 10.26 24.02 17.43
C ARG A 669 11.39 23.49 18.31
N HIS A 670 12.52 24.20 18.36
CA HIS A 670 13.70 23.70 19.08
C HIS A 670 13.55 23.81 20.60
N ILE A 671 12.79 24.79 21.11
CA ILE A 671 12.36 24.80 22.53
C ILE A 671 11.58 23.54 22.85
N SER A 672 10.57 23.21 22.02
CA SER A 672 9.78 22.00 22.20
C SER A 672 10.66 20.74 22.23
N THR A 673 11.66 20.66 21.34
CA THR A 673 12.65 19.56 21.33
C THR A 673 13.51 19.53 22.60
N ILE A 674 13.99 20.67 23.08
CA ILE A 674 14.80 20.76 24.31
C ILE A 674 13.97 20.31 25.52
N LEU A 675 12.76 20.84 25.69
CA LEU A 675 11.87 20.47 26.79
C LEU A 675 11.51 18.98 26.75
N HIS A 676 11.35 18.42 25.55
CA HIS A 676 11.15 16.98 25.36
C HIS A 676 12.35 16.17 25.86
N LEU A 677 13.57 16.55 25.44
CA LEU A 677 14.80 15.89 25.86
C LEU A 677 14.98 15.96 27.37
N ILE A 678 14.70 17.12 27.98
CA ILE A 678 14.74 17.29 29.44
C ILE A 678 13.72 16.35 30.11
N ALA A 679 12.44 16.43 29.72
CA ALA A 679 11.38 15.62 30.32
C ALA A 679 11.56 14.10 30.12
N SER A 680 12.23 13.67 29.05
CA SER A 680 12.36 12.26 28.69
C SER A 680 13.67 11.60 29.11
N LYS A 681 14.79 12.33 29.11
CA LYS A 681 16.13 11.78 29.35
C LYS A 681 16.77 12.24 30.66
N VAL A 682 16.44 13.44 31.15
CA VAL A 682 17.13 13.98 32.34
C VAL A 682 16.63 13.27 33.61
N PRO A 683 17.54 12.74 34.47
CA PRO A 683 17.20 12.05 35.70
C PRO A 683 16.28 12.84 36.66
N TYR A 684 15.16 12.23 37.03
CA TYR A 684 14.24 12.69 38.09
C TYR A 684 14.33 11.75 39.30
N PRO A 685 14.34 12.25 40.56
CA PRO A 685 14.28 13.67 40.95
C PRO A 685 15.66 14.35 41.05
N LEU A 686 16.74 13.68 40.63
CA LEU A 686 18.12 14.13 40.88
C LEU A 686 18.48 15.46 40.20
N LEU A 687 18.07 15.65 38.94
CA LEU A 687 18.42 16.81 38.11
C LEU A 687 17.23 17.71 37.77
N ILE A 688 16.00 17.22 37.96
CA ILE A 688 14.75 17.95 37.70
C ILE A 688 13.71 17.65 38.79
N SER A 689 12.89 18.63 39.11
CA SER A 689 11.90 18.65 40.20
C SER A 689 10.44 18.55 39.70
N ASP A 690 9.51 18.31 40.63
CA ASP A 690 8.05 18.33 40.37
C ASP A 690 7.59 19.65 39.76
N ALA A 691 8.12 20.77 40.25
CA ALA A 691 7.77 22.10 39.79
C ALA A 691 8.19 22.34 38.33
N GLU A 692 9.37 21.83 37.95
CA GLU A 692 9.87 21.94 36.58
C GLU A 692 9.09 21.05 35.61
N LEU A 693 8.78 19.81 36.00
CA LEU A 693 7.93 18.93 35.20
C LEU A 693 6.52 19.52 35.00
N ARG A 694 5.94 20.13 36.05
CA ARG A 694 4.66 20.85 35.95
C ARG A 694 4.75 22.01 34.97
N ARG A 695 5.79 22.84 35.07
CA ARG A 695 6.00 24.00 34.20
C ARG A 695 6.23 23.61 32.73
N ILE A 696 6.91 22.48 32.48
CA ILE A 696 7.01 21.89 31.13
C ILE A 696 5.63 21.46 30.63
N GLY A 697 4.82 20.84 31.49
CA GLY A 697 3.43 20.47 31.19
C GLY A 697 2.55 21.68 30.86
N GLU A 698 2.63 22.75 31.65
CA GLU A 698 1.93 24.01 31.42
C GLU A 698 2.33 24.66 30.10
N TYR A 699 3.62 24.63 29.75
CA TYR A 699 4.10 25.09 28.45
C TYR A 699 3.42 24.31 27.32
N TYR A 700 3.48 22.97 27.32
CA TYR A 700 2.86 22.17 26.26
C TYR A 700 1.34 22.32 26.21
N TRP A 701 0.68 22.41 27.37
CA TRP A 701 -0.74 22.70 27.46
C TRP A 701 -1.07 24.00 26.74
N LEU A 702 -0.41 25.11 27.10
CA LEU A 702 -0.57 26.41 26.46
C LEU A 702 -0.35 26.34 24.94
N GLN A 703 0.72 25.67 24.50
CA GLN A 703 1.01 25.55 23.07
C GLN A 703 -0.05 24.74 22.33
N LEU A 704 -0.63 23.70 22.91
CA LEU A 704 -1.63 22.87 22.24
C LEU A 704 -3.03 23.48 22.29
N THR A 705 -3.34 24.35 23.25
CA THR A 705 -4.65 25.01 23.35
C THR A 705 -4.71 26.36 22.64
N GLU A 706 -3.64 27.15 22.64
CA GLU A 706 -3.65 28.55 22.19
C GLU A 706 -2.84 28.82 20.91
N CYS A 707 -1.81 28.01 20.60
CA CYS A 707 -1.01 28.20 19.40
C CYS A 707 -1.82 27.93 18.12
N LYS A 708 -1.61 28.77 17.09
CA LYS A 708 -2.37 28.72 15.82
C LYS A 708 -1.52 28.33 14.63
N HIS A 709 -0.20 28.50 14.72
CA HIS A 709 0.72 28.04 13.70
C HIS A 709 0.85 26.50 13.74
N CYS A 710 0.40 25.83 12.67
CA CYS A 710 0.35 24.37 12.61
C CYS A 710 1.70 23.71 12.85
N GLY A 711 2.76 24.22 12.23
CA GLY A 711 4.11 23.67 12.43
C GLY A 711 4.64 23.81 13.85
N ALA A 712 4.12 24.76 14.65
CA ALA A 712 4.59 24.98 16.03
C ALA A 712 3.90 24.01 17.01
N PHE A 713 2.56 23.92 16.98
CA PHE A 713 1.86 23.00 17.88
C PHE A 713 2.03 21.53 17.51
N GLU A 714 2.18 21.17 16.22
CA GLU A 714 2.39 19.75 15.84
C GLU A 714 3.69 19.19 16.43
N LEU A 715 4.73 20.02 16.57
CA LEU A 715 5.99 19.65 17.20
C LEU A 715 5.93 19.64 18.74
N ALA A 716 4.97 20.37 19.31
CA ALA A 716 4.66 20.28 20.74
C ALA A 716 4.02 18.93 21.10
N VAL A 717 3.34 18.27 20.16
CA VAL A 717 2.69 16.97 20.38
C VAL A 717 3.70 15.89 20.78
N GLU A 718 4.81 15.76 20.04
CA GLU A 718 5.85 14.75 20.34
C GLU A 718 6.47 14.97 21.73
N GLY A 719 6.72 16.24 22.07
CA GLY A 719 7.19 16.65 23.38
C GLY A 719 6.22 16.26 24.50
N PHE A 720 4.95 16.62 24.34
CA PHE A 720 3.88 16.32 25.30
C PHE A 720 3.60 14.82 25.43
N GLU A 721 3.68 14.04 24.35
CA GLU A 721 3.58 12.58 24.39
C GLU A 721 4.76 11.94 25.15
N GLY A 722 5.97 12.50 25.01
CA GLY A 722 7.12 12.12 25.83
C GLY A 722 6.87 12.36 27.32
N LEU A 723 6.35 13.55 27.65
CA LEU A 723 5.99 13.91 29.02
C LEU A 723 4.90 13.00 29.59
N CYS A 724 3.81 12.76 28.87
CA CYS A 724 2.73 11.88 29.32
C CYS A 724 3.24 10.46 29.62
N ARG A 725 4.06 9.87 28.74
CA ARG A 725 4.70 8.56 28.97
C ARG A 725 5.55 8.55 30.23
N ARG A 726 6.33 9.61 30.46
CA ARG A 726 7.16 9.75 31.66
C ARG A 726 6.30 9.84 32.92
N LEU A 727 5.26 10.68 32.91
CA LEU A 727 4.35 10.87 34.04
C LEU A 727 3.59 9.57 34.38
N TRP A 728 3.08 8.85 33.38
CA TRP A 728 2.46 7.54 33.61
C TRP A 728 3.39 6.56 34.34
N ASN A 729 4.66 6.50 33.94
CA ASN A 729 5.64 5.63 34.59
C ASN A 729 5.98 6.09 36.02
N LEU A 730 6.17 7.40 36.23
CA LEU A 730 6.49 7.96 37.55
C LEU A 730 5.34 7.77 38.54
N MET A 731 4.10 7.88 38.09
CA MET A 731 2.92 7.65 38.93
C MET A 731 2.81 6.20 39.40
N ASP A 732 3.20 5.22 38.58
CA ASP A 732 3.23 3.81 38.98
C ASP A 732 4.36 3.53 39.98
N THR A 733 5.52 4.20 39.87
CA THR A 733 6.67 4.00 40.77
C THR A 733 6.56 4.74 42.10
N HIS A 734 5.89 5.89 42.13
CA HIS A 734 5.73 6.74 43.32
C HIS A 734 4.30 6.71 43.89
N ARG A 735 3.52 5.66 43.61
CA ARG A 735 2.10 5.57 43.94
C ARG A 735 1.78 5.72 45.44
N ASP A 736 2.71 5.35 46.31
CA ASP A 736 2.58 5.38 47.77
C ASP A 736 3.23 6.63 48.42
N ASP A 737 3.76 7.55 47.62
CA ASP A 737 4.38 8.79 48.10
C ASP A 737 3.34 9.91 48.20
N HIS A 738 2.82 10.13 49.41
CA HIS A 738 1.78 11.13 49.68
C HIS A 738 2.26 12.60 49.57
N GLU A 739 3.56 12.85 49.45
CA GLU A 739 4.11 14.21 49.24
C GLU A 739 4.28 14.58 47.75
N CYS A 740 4.14 13.60 46.85
CA CYS A 740 4.29 13.79 45.41
C CYS A 740 3.10 14.57 44.82
N THR A 741 3.36 15.73 44.19
CA THR A 741 2.31 16.59 43.59
C THR A 741 2.39 16.63 42.06
N LEU A 742 2.89 15.55 41.45
CA LEU A 742 3.04 15.48 39.99
C LEU A 742 1.70 15.70 39.25
N PRO A 743 1.70 16.41 38.12
CA PRO A 743 0.52 16.50 37.28
C PRO A 743 0.16 15.13 36.71
N THR A 744 -1.14 14.84 36.55
CA THR A 744 -1.61 13.56 36.02
C THR A 744 -2.22 13.73 34.63
N PRO A 745 -1.87 12.87 33.65
CA PRO A 745 -2.45 13.00 32.31
C PRO A 745 -3.97 12.72 32.28
N ASP A 746 -4.52 11.93 33.21
CA ASP A 746 -5.98 11.76 33.33
C ASP A 746 -6.68 13.01 33.90
N GLY A 747 -6.04 13.76 34.80
CA GLY A 747 -6.53 15.06 35.26
C GLY A 747 -6.61 16.07 34.11
N TRP A 748 -5.56 16.13 33.28
CA TRP A 748 -5.56 16.95 32.05
C TRP A 748 -6.66 16.58 31.05
N LEU A 749 -7.01 15.29 30.96
CA LEU A 749 -8.15 14.86 30.14
C LEU A 749 -9.48 15.36 30.69
N ASP A 750 -9.64 15.40 32.01
CA ASP A 750 -10.86 15.88 32.65
C ASP A 750 -11.05 17.37 32.45
N ASP A 751 -9.99 18.14 32.66
CA ASP A 751 -9.98 19.59 32.43
C ASP A 751 -10.37 19.93 30.99
N ILE A 752 -9.81 19.21 30.01
CA ILE A 752 -10.08 19.52 28.60
C ILE A 752 -11.46 19.07 28.14
N LEU A 753 -11.99 17.95 28.65
CA LEU A 753 -13.35 17.52 28.36
C LEU A 753 -14.39 18.46 28.99
N ALA A 754 -14.15 18.96 30.20
CA ALA A 754 -14.99 19.97 30.85
C ALA A 754 -15.00 21.29 30.05
N ALA A 755 -13.85 21.72 29.55
CA ALA A 755 -13.75 22.89 28.66
C ALA A 755 -14.55 22.69 27.35
N ILE A 756 -14.47 21.52 26.69
CA ILE A 756 -15.23 21.23 25.46
C ILE A 756 -16.75 21.23 25.70
N LYS A 757 -17.20 20.87 26.90
CA LYS A 757 -18.62 20.93 27.29
C LYS A 757 -19.10 22.34 27.67
N GLY A 758 -18.19 23.31 27.80
CA GLY A 758 -18.51 24.64 28.29
C GLY A 758 -18.71 24.72 29.80
N GLU A 759 -18.20 23.75 30.57
CA GLU A 759 -18.27 23.72 32.04
C GLU A 759 -17.20 24.63 32.68
N VAL A 760 -16.14 24.94 31.94
CA VAL A 760 -15.01 25.81 32.34
C VAL A 760 -14.82 26.92 31.28
N ASP A 761 -14.10 28.00 31.61
CA ASP A 761 -13.84 29.11 30.70
C ASP A 761 -13.33 28.66 29.32
N THR A 762 -14.18 28.83 28.32
CA THR A 762 -13.93 28.43 26.93
C THR A 762 -13.09 29.43 26.16
N SER A 763 -12.77 30.60 26.74
CA SER A 763 -11.98 31.66 26.07
C SER A 763 -10.58 31.21 25.63
N LYS A 764 -10.06 30.15 26.28
CA LYS A 764 -8.75 29.54 26.00
C LYS A 764 -8.78 28.46 24.91
N LEU A 765 -9.95 28.06 24.42
CA LEU A 765 -10.06 27.12 23.30
C LEU A 765 -9.94 27.87 21.96
N CYS A 766 -8.98 27.44 21.14
CA CYS A 766 -8.74 28.06 19.85
C CYS A 766 -9.93 27.87 18.87
N SER A 767 -10.62 28.97 18.54
CA SER A 767 -11.80 29.02 17.65
C SER A 767 -11.50 28.74 16.16
N THR A 768 -10.31 28.24 15.83
CA THR A 768 -9.98 27.86 14.44
C THR A 768 -10.87 26.71 13.97
N ARG A 769 -11.13 26.67 12.65
CA ARG A 769 -12.03 25.68 12.02
C ARG A 769 -11.65 24.21 12.26
N ARG A 770 -10.41 23.94 12.70
CA ARG A 770 -9.87 22.59 12.98
C ARG A 770 -9.53 22.37 14.46
N SER A 771 -9.85 23.34 15.32
CA SER A 771 -9.55 23.29 16.75
C SER A 771 -8.04 23.23 17.09
N ALA A 772 -7.16 23.66 16.18
CA ALA A 772 -5.70 23.72 16.35
C ALA A 772 -5.07 22.46 17.00
N GLY A 773 -4.31 22.62 18.10
CA GLY A 773 -3.62 21.55 18.81
C GLY A 773 -4.53 20.68 19.70
N LEU A 774 -5.77 21.10 19.96
CA LEU A 774 -6.71 20.41 20.87
C LEU A 774 -6.91 18.92 20.54
N PRO A 775 -7.19 18.52 19.28
CA PRO A 775 -7.34 17.10 18.96
C PRO A 775 -6.07 16.29 19.22
N HIS A 776 -4.90 16.90 19.07
CA HIS A 776 -3.61 16.23 19.29
C HIS A 776 -3.31 16.09 20.78
N LEU A 777 -3.67 17.08 21.60
CA LEU A 777 -3.55 16.99 23.06
C LEU A 777 -4.34 15.78 23.60
N VAL A 778 -5.61 15.65 23.20
CA VAL A 778 -6.44 14.51 23.62
C VAL A 778 -5.85 13.20 23.13
N CYS A 779 -5.46 13.09 21.85
CA CYS A 779 -4.85 11.87 21.33
C CYS A 779 -3.51 11.52 21.99
N ALA A 780 -2.71 12.50 22.40
CA ALA A 780 -1.45 12.27 23.11
C ALA A 780 -1.69 11.60 24.47
N ILE A 781 -2.67 12.09 25.24
CA ILE A 781 -3.05 11.48 26.52
C ILE A 781 -3.59 10.07 26.30
N LEU A 782 -4.56 9.92 25.40
CA LEU A 782 -5.21 8.63 25.13
C LEU A 782 -4.24 7.60 24.55
N GLY A 783 -3.35 8.01 23.65
CA GLY A 783 -2.40 7.16 22.96
C GLY A 783 -1.20 6.72 23.83
N THR A 784 -1.00 7.37 24.98
CA THR A 784 0.06 7.04 25.94
C THR A 784 -0.45 6.33 27.19
N GLU A 785 -1.78 6.16 27.34
CA GLU A 785 -2.39 5.43 28.46
C GLU A 785 -1.82 3.99 28.58
N PRO A 786 -1.33 3.59 29.78
CA PRO A 786 -0.84 2.23 30.01
C PRO A 786 -1.92 1.16 29.78
N ARG A 787 -1.54 0.02 29.18
CA ARG A 787 -2.46 -1.09 28.85
C ARG A 787 -3.22 -1.63 30.07
N GLN A 788 -2.62 -1.56 31.26
CA GLN A 788 -3.18 -2.01 32.54
C GLN A 788 -4.47 -1.26 32.91
N ARG A 789 -4.67 -0.05 32.41
CA ARG A 789 -5.88 0.76 32.67
C ARG A 789 -7.08 0.40 31.78
N ASN A 790 -6.90 -0.54 30.83
CA ASN A 790 -7.95 -1.07 29.97
C ASN A 790 -8.77 0.03 29.26
N ALA A 791 -8.05 0.93 28.57
CA ALA A 791 -8.60 2.03 27.76
C ALA A 791 -9.69 2.85 28.50
N HIS A 792 -9.47 3.13 29.78
CA HIS A 792 -10.45 3.85 30.60
C HIS A 792 -10.63 5.28 30.09
N CYS A 793 -9.52 5.98 29.84
CA CYS A 793 -9.54 7.34 29.33
C CYS A 793 -10.20 7.41 27.95
N VAL A 794 -9.98 6.42 27.07
CA VAL A 794 -10.61 6.36 25.74
C VAL A 794 -12.12 6.23 25.85
N ARG A 795 -12.62 5.32 26.69
CA ARG A 795 -14.07 5.14 26.90
C ARG A 795 -14.71 6.42 27.45
N LYS A 796 -14.09 7.02 28.47
CA LYS A 796 -14.53 8.29 29.07
C LYS A 796 -14.62 9.42 28.03
N ALA A 797 -13.59 9.58 27.21
CA ALA A 797 -13.55 10.58 26.16
C ALA A 797 -14.63 10.35 25.08
N LEU A 798 -14.78 9.12 24.57
CA LEU A 798 -15.77 8.80 23.55
C LEU A 798 -17.21 9.02 24.03
N ASP A 799 -17.55 8.60 25.24
CA ASP A 799 -18.90 8.76 25.78
C ASP A 799 -19.24 10.24 26.03
N SER A 800 -18.26 11.03 26.46
CA SER A 800 -18.36 12.47 26.60
C SER A 800 -18.56 13.18 25.24
N LEU A 801 -17.67 12.93 24.27
CA LEU A 801 -17.64 13.65 23.00
C LEU A 801 -18.77 13.26 22.03
N LEU A 802 -19.28 12.02 22.09
CA LEU A 802 -20.42 11.58 21.27
C LEU A 802 -21.76 12.13 21.76
N SER A 803 -21.78 12.88 22.86
CA SER A 803 -22.96 13.51 23.44
C SER A 803 -22.96 15.01 23.12
N TYR A 804 -22.66 15.41 21.87
CA TYR A 804 -22.45 16.81 21.49
C TYR A 804 -23.71 17.58 21.08
N GLU A 805 -24.84 16.91 20.84
CA GLU A 805 -26.02 17.49 20.16
C GLU A 805 -26.63 18.72 20.88
N HIS A 806 -26.45 18.82 22.21
CA HIS A 806 -26.96 19.91 23.03
C HIS A 806 -25.99 21.10 23.18
N LEU A 807 -24.75 20.96 22.69
CA LEU A 807 -23.73 22.00 22.78
C LEU A 807 -23.96 23.11 21.75
N SER A 808 -23.33 24.29 21.94
CA SER A 808 -23.33 25.35 20.93
C SER A 808 -22.63 24.88 19.64
N PRO A 809 -22.96 25.44 18.45
CA PRO A 809 -22.33 25.02 17.19
C PRO A 809 -20.79 25.05 17.21
N GLU A 810 -20.18 25.97 17.94
CA GLU A 810 -18.73 26.08 18.12
C GLU A 810 -18.18 24.88 18.90
N LEU A 811 -18.77 24.55 20.06
CA LEU A 811 -18.37 23.42 20.90
C LEU A 811 -18.65 22.06 20.24
N GLN A 812 -19.70 21.98 19.43
CA GLN A 812 -19.95 20.81 18.57
C GLN A 812 -18.81 20.59 17.58
N VAL A 813 -18.30 21.64 16.95
CA VAL A 813 -17.14 21.56 16.04
C VAL A 813 -15.90 21.03 16.78
N HIS A 814 -15.63 21.50 18.00
CA HIS A 814 -14.54 20.97 18.82
C HIS A 814 -14.70 19.48 19.10
N SER A 815 -15.89 19.06 19.55
CA SER A 815 -16.19 17.65 19.85
C SER A 815 -15.96 16.76 18.63
N ILE A 816 -16.48 17.15 17.46
CA ILE A 816 -16.33 16.39 16.21
C ILE A 816 -14.88 16.34 15.73
N ASN A 817 -14.14 17.44 15.83
CA ASN A 817 -12.73 17.48 15.42
C ASN A 817 -11.85 16.58 16.31
N VAL A 818 -12.12 16.52 17.62
CA VAL A 818 -11.43 15.60 18.54
C VAL A 818 -11.81 14.16 18.22
N LEU A 819 -13.10 13.83 18.05
CA LEU A 819 -13.54 12.49 17.64
C LEU A 819 -12.85 12.04 16.35
N ARG A 820 -12.73 12.93 15.36
CA ARG A 820 -12.04 12.64 14.10
C ARG A 820 -10.61 12.20 14.34
N SER A 821 -9.87 12.89 15.20
CA SER A 821 -8.49 12.52 15.51
C SER A 821 -8.41 11.20 16.28
N ILE A 822 -9.31 10.94 17.24
CA ILE A 822 -9.36 9.67 17.97
C ILE A 822 -9.61 8.50 17.01
N PHE A 823 -10.62 8.60 16.15
CA PHE A 823 -10.93 7.55 15.16
C PHE A 823 -9.88 7.41 14.06
N SER A 824 -8.99 8.39 13.88
CA SER A 824 -7.88 8.34 12.91
C SER A 824 -6.59 7.77 13.51
N ASP A 825 -6.44 7.80 14.84
CA ASP A 825 -5.22 7.36 15.51
C ASP A 825 -5.08 5.82 15.48
N LYS A 826 -3.96 5.32 14.94
CA LYS A 826 -3.71 3.89 14.81
C LYS A 826 -3.55 3.19 16.17
N ARG A 827 -3.00 3.88 17.17
CA ARG A 827 -2.78 3.35 18.53
C ARG A 827 -4.09 3.01 19.23
N LEU A 828 -5.16 3.73 18.92
CA LEU A 828 -6.48 3.60 19.55
C LEU A 828 -7.41 2.60 18.83
N SER A 829 -6.91 1.86 17.84
CA SER A 829 -7.71 1.08 16.89
C SER A 829 -8.65 0.05 17.49
N GLU A 830 -8.20 -0.69 18.50
CA GLU A 830 -8.98 -1.71 19.20
C GLU A 830 -9.99 -1.07 20.17
N ALA A 831 -9.56 -0.03 20.90
CA ALA A 831 -10.36 0.64 21.93
C ALA A 831 -11.59 1.38 21.38
N VAL A 832 -11.55 1.85 20.13
CA VAL A 832 -12.67 2.62 19.51
C VAL A 832 -13.74 1.73 18.87
N GLN A 833 -13.52 0.42 18.72
CA GLN A 833 -14.39 -0.48 17.95
C GLN A 833 -15.85 -0.45 18.41
N GLY A 834 -16.08 -0.50 19.73
CA GLY A 834 -17.42 -0.52 20.35
C GLY A 834 -18.21 0.78 20.26
N ARG A 835 -17.72 1.79 19.53
CA ARG A 835 -18.41 3.08 19.32
C ARG A 835 -18.48 3.50 17.83
N LEU A 836 -17.99 2.69 16.90
CA LEU A 836 -17.98 3.00 15.47
C LEU A 836 -19.39 3.24 14.91
N GLU A 837 -20.35 2.38 15.25
CA GLU A 837 -21.74 2.52 14.77
C GLU A 837 -22.38 3.83 15.25
N ARG A 838 -22.21 4.15 16.54
CA ARG A 838 -22.71 5.39 17.14
C ARG A 838 -22.10 6.63 16.48
N ALA A 839 -20.80 6.61 16.22
CA ALA A 839 -20.11 7.70 15.51
C ALA A 839 -20.58 7.83 14.05
N LEU A 840 -20.76 6.72 13.34
CA LEU A 840 -21.23 6.72 11.96
C LEU A 840 -22.68 7.24 11.86
N ARG A 841 -23.55 6.84 12.80
CA ARG A 841 -24.91 7.36 12.93
C ARG A 841 -24.91 8.88 13.15
N ALA A 842 -24.06 9.38 14.06
CA ALA A 842 -23.91 10.81 14.30
C ALA A 842 -23.49 11.57 13.02
N CYS A 843 -22.55 11.01 12.25
CA CYS A 843 -22.14 11.57 10.96
C CYS A 843 -23.27 11.62 9.93
N LEU A 844 -24.00 10.51 9.79
CA LEU A 844 -25.13 10.44 8.88
C LEU A 844 -26.15 11.52 9.27
N LEU A 845 -26.60 11.58 10.51
CA LEU A 845 -27.59 12.58 10.95
C LEU A 845 -27.09 14.03 10.80
N GLY A 846 -25.88 14.32 11.26
CA GLY A 846 -25.40 15.70 11.39
C GLY A 846 -24.94 16.38 10.10
N ILE A 847 -24.73 15.66 8.98
CA ILE A 847 -24.30 16.27 7.72
C ILE A 847 -25.33 17.25 7.12
N ALA A 848 -26.59 17.12 7.52
CA ALA A 848 -27.68 17.98 7.09
C ALA A 848 -27.81 19.26 7.94
N SER A 849 -26.93 19.49 8.93
CA SER A 849 -26.95 20.67 9.81
C SER A 849 -26.99 21.98 9.01
N PRO A 850 -27.73 23.02 9.45
CA PRO A 850 -27.73 24.33 8.80
C PRO A 850 -26.37 25.07 8.94
N PHE A 851 -25.56 24.71 9.94
CA PHE A 851 -24.27 25.35 10.20
C PHE A 851 -23.14 24.74 9.35
N TRP A 852 -22.58 25.54 8.44
CA TRP A 852 -21.50 25.10 7.55
C TRP A 852 -20.25 24.55 8.28
N PRO A 853 -19.72 25.20 9.35
CA PRO A 853 -18.55 24.69 10.06
C PRO A 853 -18.76 23.28 10.62
N LEU A 854 -19.93 23.00 11.19
CA LEU A 854 -20.29 21.68 11.71
C LEU A 854 -20.38 20.64 10.60
N ARG A 855 -21.04 20.95 9.48
CA ARG A 855 -21.10 20.04 8.32
C ARG A 855 -19.71 19.66 7.83
N ASN A 856 -18.79 20.63 7.76
CA ASN A 856 -17.41 20.39 7.34
C ASN A 856 -16.67 19.46 8.33
N ALA A 857 -16.76 19.73 9.64
CA ALA A 857 -16.16 18.86 10.66
C ALA A 857 -16.71 17.42 10.59
N ILE A 858 -18.04 17.28 10.47
CA ILE A 858 -18.72 15.98 10.37
C ILE A 858 -18.32 15.22 9.10
N SER A 859 -18.17 15.91 7.97
CA SER A 859 -17.73 15.29 6.71
C SER A 859 -16.31 14.73 6.83
N GLN A 860 -15.43 15.40 7.58
CA GLN A 860 -14.08 14.93 7.84
C GLN A 860 -14.05 13.74 8.82
N LEU A 861 -14.90 13.75 9.87
CA LEU A 861 -15.09 12.57 10.73
C LEU A 861 -15.62 11.38 9.93
N PHE A 862 -16.61 11.60 9.07
CA PHE A 862 -17.16 10.56 8.20
C PHE A 862 -16.08 9.91 7.31
N ALA A 863 -15.23 10.72 6.68
CA ALA A 863 -14.11 10.21 5.88
C ALA A 863 -13.12 9.38 6.73
N ALA A 864 -12.81 9.82 7.96
CA ALA A 864 -11.97 9.07 8.89
C ALA A 864 -12.59 7.72 9.28
N LEU A 865 -13.91 7.69 9.52
CA LEU A 865 -14.64 6.46 9.83
C LEU A 865 -14.66 5.49 8.64
N LEU A 866 -14.83 5.96 7.39
CA LEU A 866 -14.74 5.10 6.21
C LEU A 866 -13.36 4.43 6.11
N VAL A 867 -12.28 5.19 6.28
CA VAL A 867 -10.91 4.63 6.30
C VAL A 867 -10.74 3.64 7.45
N ARG A 868 -11.38 3.86 8.59
CA ARG A 868 -11.33 2.94 9.73
C ARG A 868 -12.08 1.64 9.51
N ILE A 869 -13.22 1.69 8.83
CA ILE A 869 -14.10 0.53 8.58
C ILE A 869 -13.58 -0.28 7.39
N PHE A 870 -13.20 0.39 6.30
CA PHE A 870 -12.85 -0.23 5.03
C PHE A 870 -11.34 -0.22 4.73
N GLY A 871 -10.51 0.38 5.58
CA GLY A 871 -9.06 0.43 5.42
C GLY A 871 -8.54 1.59 4.54
N VAL A 872 -7.21 1.72 4.48
CA VAL A 872 -6.53 2.79 3.73
C VAL A 872 -6.32 2.37 2.27
N ALA A 873 -6.69 3.23 1.33
CA ALA A 873 -6.38 3.04 -0.10
C ALA A 873 -4.86 3.15 -0.35
N LYS A 874 -4.26 2.14 -0.98
CA LYS A 874 -2.80 2.15 -1.28
C LYS A 874 -2.40 3.11 -2.41
N THR A 875 -3.35 3.43 -3.28
CA THR A 875 -3.18 4.37 -4.38
C THR A 875 -4.13 5.56 -4.18
N PRO A 876 -3.73 6.79 -4.55
CA PRO A 876 -4.63 7.94 -4.49
C PRO A 876 -5.88 7.65 -5.32
N GLN A 877 -7.04 7.64 -4.69
CA GLN A 877 -8.29 7.35 -5.36
C GLN A 877 -8.68 8.56 -6.22
N ARG A 878 -8.29 8.54 -7.50
CA ARG A 878 -8.58 9.61 -8.46
C ARG A 878 -10.00 9.53 -9.04
N THR A 879 -10.75 8.48 -8.73
CA THR A 879 -12.10 8.21 -9.22
C THR A 879 -13.03 7.89 -8.05
N LEU A 880 -14.35 7.91 -8.27
CA LEU A 880 -15.32 7.50 -7.25
C LEU A 880 -15.48 5.96 -7.13
N ARG A 881 -14.71 5.19 -7.92
CA ARG A 881 -14.68 3.72 -7.85
C ARG A 881 -13.76 3.28 -6.72
N VAL A 882 -14.30 2.57 -5.74
CA VAL A 882 -13.55 2.04 -4.60
C VAL A 882 -12.83 0.74 -5.01
N HIS A 883 -11.62 0.55 -4.52
CA HIS A 883 -10.85 -0.67 -4.74
C HIS A 883 -11.47 -1.82 -3.94
N GLU A 884 -11.53 -3.06 -4.48
CA GLU A 884 -12.17 -4.22 -3.83
C GLU A 884 -11.69 -4.46 -2.38
N LYS A 885 -10.39 -4.33 -2.13
CA LYS A 885 -9.79 -4.41 -0.78
C LYS A 885 -10.25 -3.34 0.22
N ASN A 886 -10.88 -2.27 -0.26
CA ASN A 886 -11.46 -1.20 0.54
C ASN A 886 -12.99 -1.19 0.45
N ALA A 887 -13.57 -2.34 0.13
CA ALA A 887 -15.00 -2.58 0.13
C ALA A 887 -15.27 -3.87 0.91
N MET A 888 -16.51 -4.05 1.38
CA MET A 888 -16.97 -5.29 1.99
C MET A 888 -18.39 -5.59 1.53
N SER A 889 -18.85 -6.83 1.77
CA SER A 889 -20.21 -7.17 1.35
C SER A 889 -21.25 -6.37 2.15
N GLY A 890 -22.42 -6.11 1.56
CA GLY A 890 -23.53 -5.50 2.28
C GLY A 890 -23.90 -6.30 3.53
N TYR A 891 -23.91 -7.64 3.41
CA TYR A 891 -24.19 -8.53 4.54
C TYR A 891 -23.17 -8.36 5.68
N GLU A 892 -21.87 -8.32 5.37
CA GLU A 892 -20.80 -8.07 6.35
C GLU A 892 -21.01 -6.75 7.08
N PHE A 893 -21.25 -5.69 6.32
CA PHE A 893 -21.40 -4.35 6.87
C PHE A 893 -22.64 -4.25 7.77
N PHE A 894 -23.80 -4.72 7.32
CA PHE A 894 -25.05 -4.61 8.08
C PHE A 894 -25.15 -5.59 9.24
N SER A 895 -24.47 -6.75 9.18
CA SER A 895 -24.35 -7.63 10.34
C SER A 895 -23.54 -6.98 11.48
N ARG A 896 -22.55 -6.16 11.12
CA ARG A 896 -21.73 -5.42 12.08
C ARG A 896 -22.39 -4.12 12.56
N PHE A 897 -23.21 -3.49 11.73
CA PHE A 897 -23.86 -2.21 12.00
C PHE A 897 -25.38 -2.25 11.70
N PRO A 898 -26.15 -3.08 12.41
CA PRO A 898 -27.52 -3.40 12.05
C PRO A 898 -28.46 -2.19 12.09
N SER A 899 -28.24 -1.23 12.99
CA SER A 899 -29.12 -0.05 13.10
C SER A 899 -29.03 0.88 11.90
N LEU A 900 -28.01 0.73 11.05
CA LEU A 900 -27.80 1.58 9.88
C LEU A 900 -28.63 1.14 8.66
N TYR A 901 -29.08 -0.12 8.59
CA TYR A 901 -29.78 -0.65 7.42
C TYR A 901 -31.07 0.14 7.10
N ASP A 902 -32.00 0.18 8.06
CA ASP A 902 -33.27 0.90 7.90
C ASP A 902 -33.05 2.41 7.80
N MET A 903 -32.11 2.94 8.57
CA MET A 903 -31.78 4.36 8.55
C MET A 903 -31.32 4.83 7.16
N ILE A 904 -30.43 4.08 6.52
CA ILE A 904 -29.93 4.39 5.18
C ILE A 904 -31.05 4.29 4.15
N TYR A 905 -31.88 3.24 4.24
CA TYR A 905 -33.00 3.02 3.33
C TYR A 905 -34.01 4.16 3.39
N LEU A 906 -34.50 4.49 4.60
CA LEU A 906 -35.48 5.55 4.83
C LEU A 906 -34.96 6.90 4.35
N ARG A 907 -33.65 7.15 4.49
CA ARG A 907 -33.05 8.40 4.04
C ARG A 907 -32.99 8.55 2.52
N LEU A 908 -32.74 7.46 1.78
CA LEU A 908 -32.82 7.51 0.31
C LEU A 908 -34.26 7.68 -0.18
N LEU A 909 -35.23 7.07 0.49
CA LEU A 909 -36.64 7.23 0.16
C LEU A 909 -37.12 8.67 0.36
N ALA A 910 -36.71 9.32 1.45
CA ALA A 910 -37.06 10.70 1.76
C ALA A 910 -36.35 11.75 0.87
N PHE A 911 -35.61 11.34 -0.17
CA PHE A 911 -34.84 12.26 -1.02
C PHE A 911 -35.70 13.38 -1.66
N ALA A 912 -36.90 13.04 -2.13
CA ALA A 912 -37.80 14.01 -2.76
C ALA A 912 -38.29 15.09 -1.79
N ASP A 913 -38.45 14.73 -0.51
CA ASP A 913 -39.02 15.59 0.54
C ASP A 913 -37.95 16.31 1.39
N MET A 914 -36.66 16.07 1.11
CA MET A 914 -35.57 16.68 1.88
C MET A 914 -35.35 18.16 1.51
N ASN A 915 -35.50 19.04 2.51
CA ASN A 915 -35.15 20.46 2.42
C ASN A 915 -33.68 20.68 1.99
N ASN A 916 -32.78 19.77 2.38
CA ASN A 916 -31.38 19.79 1.98
C ASN A 916 -30.97 18.44 1.38
N GLN A 917 -30.98 18.38 0.05
CA GLN A 917 -30.59 17.19 -0.73
C GLN A 917 -29.14 16.73 -0.48
N LEU A 918 -28.30 17.50 0.22
CA LEU A 918 -26.98 17.04 0.66
C LEU A 918 -27.06 15.88 1.69
N GLY A 919 -28.21 15.67 2.32
CA GLY A 919 -28.41 14.58 3.29
C GLY A 919 -28.19 13.17 2.74
N VAL A 920 -28.33 12.95 1.42
CA VAL A 920 -28.04 11.64 0.80
C VAL A 920 -26.56 11.42 0.51
N TYR A 921 -25.73 12.46 0.54
CA TYR A 921 -24.30 12.36 0.19
C TYR A 921 -23.54 11.26 0.96
N PRO A 922 -23.55 11.21 2.30
CA PRO A 922 -22.76 10.22 3.02
C PRO A 922 -23.35 8.81 2.87
N VAL A 923 -24.65 8.70 2.60
CA VAL A 923 -25.30 7.42 2.30
C VAL A 923 -24.79 6.87 0.98
N LEU A 924 -24.81 7.68 -0.09
CA LEU A 924 -24.30 7.25 -1.39
C LEU A 924 -22.81 6.93 -1.33
N ALA A 925 -22.03 7.72 -0.61
CA ALA A 925 -20.59 7.48 -0.40
C ALA A 925 -20.31 6.18 0.36
N LEU A 926 -21.16 5.84 1.34
CA LEU A 926 -21.05 4.56 2.05
C LEU A 926 -21.40 3.39 1.13
N LEU A 927 -22.45 3.52 0.31
CA LEU A 927 -22.87 2.49 -0.64
C LEU A 927 -21.81 2.18 -1.70
N THR A 928 -20.95 3.14 -2.09
CA THR A 928 -19.84 2.85 -3.02
C THR A 928 -18.80 1.88 -2.46
N HIS A 929 -18.78 1.65 -1.14
CA HIS A 929 -17.88 0.73 -0.45
C HIS A 929 -18.53 -0.63 -0.17
N LEU A 930 -19.77 -0.84 -0.62
CA LEU A 930 -20.51 -2.08 -0.41
C LEU A 930 -20.69 -2.83 -1.73
N PHE A 931 -20.67 -4.16 -1.66
CA PHE A 931 -20.99 -5.03 -2.80
C PHE A 931 -21.95 -6.17 -2.41
N PRO A 932 -22.67 -6.78 -3.37
CA PRO A 932 -23.55 -7.91 -3.10
C PRO A 932 -22.81 -9.12 -2.50
N SER A 933 -23.37 -9.72 -1.45
CA SER A 933 -22.84 -10.98 -0.93
C SER A 933 -23.13 -12.12 -1.90
N THR A 934 -22.18 -13.05 -2.05
CA THR A 934 -22.37 -14.31 -2.79
C THR A 934 -23.31 -15.27 -2.05
N GLN A 935 -23.46 -15.10 -0.73
CA GLN A 935 -24.44 -15.82 0.06
C GLN A 935 -25.82 -15.19 -0.14
N ARG A 936 -26.80 -16.00 -0.57
CA ARG A 936 -28.23 -15.63 -0.62
C ARG A 936 -28.81 -15.57 0.79
N SER A 937 -28.31 -14.65 1.63
CA SER A 937 -28.94 -14.36 2.91
C SER A 937 -30.29 -13.65 2.68
N ARG A 938 -31.31 -14.04 3.44
CA ARG A 938 -32.62 -13.33 3.45
C ARG A 938 -32.57 -12.05 4.27
N GLU A 939 -31.55 -11.86 5.09
CA GLU A 939 -31.41 -10.72 5.99
C GLU A 939 -30.55 -9.63 5.34
N HIS A 940 -31.02 -8.38 5.41
CA HIS A 940 -30.39 -7.19 4.84
C HIS A 940 -30.05 -7.23 3.33
N PRO A 941 -31.02 -7.52 2.44
CA PRO A 941 -30.77 -7.53 0.99
C PRO A 941 -30.28 -6.15 0.49
N ILE A 942 -29.09 -6.12 -0.12
CA ILE A 942 -28.51 -4.87 -0.66
C ILE A 942 -29.29 -4.34 -1.88
N SER A 943 -30.01 -5.22 -2.58
CA SER A 943 -30.83 -4.87 -3.76
C SER A 943 -31.93 -3.85 -3.45
N VAL A 944 -32.37 -3.76 -2.19
CA VAL A 944 -33.37 -2.80 -1.71
C VAL A 944 -32.93 -1.34 -1.93
N PHE A 945 -31.63 -1.07 -1.96
CA PHE A 945 -31.08 0.28 -2.18
C PHE A 945 -31.01 0.70 -3.66
N ILE A 946 -31.16 -0.23 -4.62
CA ILE A 946 -31.00 0.05 -6.06
C ILE A 946 -32.03 1.08 -6.54
N LEU A 947 -33.33 0.82 -6.30
CA LEU A 947 -34.39 1.71 -6.78
C LEU A 947 -34.33 3.12 -6.17
N PRO A 948 -34.17 3.28 -4.83
CA PRO A 948 -33.97 4.61 -4.25
C PRO A 948 -32.74 5.33 -4.81
N THR A 949 -31.62 4.62 -5.05
CA THR A 949 -30.39 5.23 -5.58
C THR A 949 -30.54 5.66 -7.05
N LEU A 950 -31.24 4.87 -7.86
CA LEU A 950 -31.55 5.22 -9.25
C LEU A 950 -32.42 6.47 -9.35
N ARG A 951 -33.40 6.64 -8.45
CA ARG A 951 -34.19 7.88 -8.36
C ARG A 951 -33.30 9.10 -8.08
N VAL A 952 -32.34 8.98 -7.16
CA VAL A 952 -31.38 10.06 -6.89
C VAL A 952 -30.54 10.40 -8.14
N LEU A 953 -30.08 9.39 -8.89
CA LEU A 953 -29.32 9.59 -10.13
C LEU A 953 -30.12 10.38 -11.18
N LEU A 954 -31.40 10.11 -11.33
CA LEU A 954 -32.25 10.70 -12.37
C LEU A 954 -32.83 12.07 -11.98
N ASP A 955 -33.23 12.23 -10.71
CA ASP A 955 -34.00 13.39 -10.26
C ASP A 955 -33.12 14.48 -9.61
N CYS A 956 -31.90 14.15 -9.16
CA CYS A 956 -31.06 15.13 -8.49
C CYS A 956 -30.52 16.19 -9.45
N ARG A 957 -30.65 17.46 -9.09
CA ARG A 957 -30.12 18.59 -9.86
C ARG A 957 -28.60 18.74 -9.72
N ALA A 958 -28.02 18.25 -8.62
CA ALA A 958 -26.59 18.37 -8.35
C ALA A 958 -25.78 17.28 -9.07
N GLN A 959 -24.98 17.68 -10.06
CA GLN A 959 -24.15 16.76 -10.84
C GLN A 959 -23.28 15.83 -9.98
N LYS A 960 -22.63 16.34 -8.93
CA LYS A 960 -21.76 15.52 -8.06
C LYS A 960 -22.51 14.44 -7.29
N ILE A 961 -23.75 14.70 -6.87
CA ILE A 961 -24.59 13.70 -6.20
C ILE A 961 -25.02 12.64 -7.21
N ARG A 962 -25.37 13.04 -8.45
CA ARG A 962 -25.66 12.10 -9.53
C ARG A 962 -24.47 11.20 -9.86
N GLU A 963 -23.28 11.76 -10.00
CA GLU A 963 -22.05 10.99 -10.23
C GLU A 963 -21.82 9.98 -9.10
N LEU A 964 -21.98 10.39 -7.84
CA LEU A 964 -21.83 9.50 -6.70
C LEU A 964 -22.92 8.41 -6.67
N ALA A 965 -24.16 8.74 -7.01
CA ALA A 965 -25.25 7.77 -7.13
C ALA A 965 -24.97 6.74 -8.22
N ALA A 966 -24.43 7.14 -9.36
CA ALA A 966 -24.02 6.22 -10.42
C ALA A 966 -22.94 5.23 -9.93
N HIS A 967 -21.95 5.71 -9.17
CA HIS A 967 -20.90 4.84 -8.62
C HIS A 967 -21.43 3.94 -7.50
N ALA A 968 -22.37 4.42 -6.68
CA ALA A 968 -23.05 3.60 -5.68
C ALA A 968 -23.82 2.46 -6.36
N LEU A 969 -24.56 2.75 -7.44
CA LEU A 969 -25.23 1.72 -8.24
C LEU A 969 -24.25 0.70 -8.82
N ILE A 970 -23.11 1.14 -9.37
CA ILE A 970 -22.09 0.21 -9.89
C ILE A 970 -21.57 -0.71 -8.78
N ALA A 971 -21.41 -0.22 -7.55
CA ALA A 971 -20.89 -1.00 -6.44
C ALA A 971 -21.91 -2.02 -5.89
N ILE A 972 -23.16 -1.60 -5.73
CA ILE A 972 -24.22 -2.43 -5.13
C ILE A 972 -24.94 -3.34 -6.13
N CYS A 973 -24.70 -3.16 -7.43
CA CYS A 973 -25.14 -4.08 -8.47
C CYS A 973 -24.09 -5.16 -8.70
N ASP A 974 -24.54 -6.39 -8.95
CA ASP A 974 -23.66 -7.57 -9.02
C ASP A 974 -22.61 -7.49 -10.15
N GLU A 975 -21.41 -8.00 -9.88
CA GLU A 975 -20.26 -8.05 -10.81
C GLU A 975 -20.56 -8.89 -12.06
N GLN A 976 -21.67 -9.62 -12.01
CA GLN A 976 -22.30 -10.23 -13.16
C GLN A 976 -22.50 -9.23 -14.31
N LEU A 977 -22.71 -7.92 -14.14
CA LEU A 977 -22.78 -7.02 -15.32
C LEU A 977 -21.50 -6.97 -16.19
N GLN A 978 -20.31 -7.37 -15.68
CA GLN A 978 -19.09 -7.46 -16.49
C GLN A 978 -18.87 -8.85 -17.12
N VAL A 979 -19.18 -9.94 -16.40
CA VAL A 979 -19.11 -11.32 -16.94
C VAL A 979 -20.30 -11.62 -17.87
N VAL A 980 -21.41 -10.94 -17.65
CA VAL A 980 -22.61 -11.04 -18.46
C VAL A 980 -22.38 -10.37 -19.83
N ASN A 981 -21.30 -9.61 -20.08
CA ASN A 981 -20.93 -9.22 -21.46
C ASN A 981 -20.76 -10.38 -22.44
N GLU A 982 -20.50 -11.59 -21.93
CA GLU A 982 -20.45 -12.83 -22.71
C GLU A 982 -21.65 -13.77 -22.47
N ARG A 983 -22.56 -13.44 -21.53
CA ARG A 983 -23.78 -14.21 -21.17
C ARG A 983 -25.01 -13.32 -20.90
N PHE A 984 -25.17 -12.21 -21.63
CA PHE A 984 -26.23 -11.17 -21.50
C PHE A 984 -27.59 -11.59 -22.04
N GLU A 985 -27.89 -12.89 -22.10
CA GLU A 985 -29.16 -13.32 -22.68
C GLU A 985 -30.30 -13.43 -21.65
N ASP A 986 -30.05 -13.53 -20.32
CA ASP A 986 -31.13 -13.84 -19.35
C ASP A 986 -31.01 -13.22 -17.92
N ASN A 987 -30.65 -11.94 -17.74
CA ASN A 987 -30.64 -11.29 -16.39
C ASN A 987 -31.85 -10.34 -16.17
N PRO A 988 -32.62 -10.47 -15.06
CA PRO A 988 -33.73 -9.56 -14.74
C PRO A 988 -33.32 -8.09 -14.59
N PHE A 989 -32.11 -7.78 -14.11
CA PHE A 989 -31.62 -6.40 -14.04
C PHE A 989 -31.39 -5.78 -15.42
N GLN A 990 -30.86 -6.54 -16.38
CA GLN A 990 -30.73 -6.06 -17.76
C GLN A 990 -32.11 -5.94 -18.40
N CYS A 991 -33.05 -6.84 -18.14
CA CYS A 991 -34.43 -6.69 -18.59
C CYS A 991 -35.06 -5.41 -18.05
N ASP A 992 -34.80 -5.05 -16.80
CA ASP A 992 -35.29 -3.80 -16.20
C ASP A 992 -34.59 -2.55 -16.76
N VAL A 993 -33.25 -2.54 -16.87
CA VAL A 993 -32.51 -1.42 -17.46
C VAL A 993 -32.84 -1.26 -18.94
N LYS A 994 -32.92 -2.37 -19.70
CA LYS A 994 -33.33 -2.41 -21.10
C LYS A 994 -34.78 -1.95 -21.26
N ARG A 995 -35.71 -2.42 -20.43
CA ARG A 995 -37.10 -1.93 -20.40
C ARG A 995 -37.17 -0.43 -20.16
N ILE A 996 -36.38 0.09 -19.23
CA ILE A 996 -36.31 1.54 -18.94
C ILE A 996 -35.72 2.30 -20.13
N VAL A 997 -34.63 1.80 -20.74
CA VAL A 997 -34.00 2.42 -21.92
C VAL A 997 -34.94 2.37 -23.14
N ASP A 998 -35.56 1.23 -23.41
CA ASP A 998 -36.54 1.04 -24.47
C ASP A 998 -37.76 1.95 -24.24
N GLU A 999 -38.27 2.07 -23.01
CA GLU A 999 -39.37 2.97 -22.66
C GLU A 999 -39.00 4.44 -22.85
N ILE A 1000 -37.79 4.86 -22.44
CA ILE A 1000 -37.26 6.21 -22.67
C ILE A 1000 -37.19 6.51 -24.18
N ILE A 1001 -36.74 5.53 -24.99
CA ILE A 1001 -36.60 5.65 -26.44
C ILE A 1001 -37.96 5.71 -27.14
N GLU A 1002 -38.85 4.74 -26.87
CA GLU A 1002 -40.19 4.63 -27.47
C GLU A 1002 -41.06 5.85 -27.16
N LYS A 1003 -41.07 6.27 -25.88
CA LYS A 1003 -41.88 7.41 -25.43
C LYS A 1003 -41.21 8.76 -25.65
N LYS A 1004 -39.97 8.79 -26.16
CA LYS A 1004 -39.19 10.01 -26.44
C LYS A 1004 -39.05 10.94 -25.23
N LEU A 1005 -38.92 10.38 -24.03
CA LEU A 1005 -38.87 11.12 -22.75
C LEU A 1005 -37.66 12.05 -22.62
N PHE A 1006 -36.65 11.83 -23.47
CA PHE A 1006 -35.40 12.58 -23.51
C PHE A 1006 -35.43 13.86 -24.34
N ARG A 1007 -36.57 14.21 -24.96
CA ARG A 1007 -36.67 15.39 -25.86
C ARG A 1007 -36.34 16.73 -25.20
N SER A 1008 -36.46 16.83 -23.88
CA SER A 1008 -36.14 18.04 -23.09
C SER A 1008 -34.82 17.92 -22.31
N TRP A 1009 -34.08 16.81 -22.50
CA TRP A 1009 -32.86 16.54 -21.74
C TRP A 1009 -31.69 17.38 -22.24
N CYS A 1010 -30.80 17.74 -21.32
CA CYS A 1010 -29.55 18.40 -21.68
C CYS A 1010 -28.58 17.43 -22.36
N ASP A 1011 -27.60 17.98 -23.08
CA ASP A 1011 -26.55 17.23 -23.81
C ASP A 1011 -25.82 16.21 -22.90
N CYS A 1012 -25.66 16.47 -21.60
CA CYS A 1012 -25.10 15.50 -20.64
C CYS A 1012 -25.96 14.25 -20.48
N ASN A 1013 -27.27 14.42 -20.34
CA ASN A 1013 -28.21 13.31 -20.14
C ASN A 1013 -28.39 12.50 -21.44
N LEU A 1014 -28.35 13.17 -22.59
CA LEU A 1014 -28.33 12.51 -23.91
C LEU A 1014 -27.05 11.71 -24.13
N SER A 1015 -25.89 12.22 -23.67
CA SER A 1015 -24.61 11.50 -23.67
C SER A 1015 -24.67 10.23 -22.80
N ILE A 1016 -25.25 10.31 -21.59
CA ILE A 1016 -25.46 9.14 -20.71
C ILE A 1016 -26.39 8.12 -21.38
N LEU A 1017 -27.50 8.57 -21.98
CA LEU A 1017 -28.43 7.70 -22.70
C LEU A 1017 -27.74 6.98 -23.87
N ALA A 1018 -26.96 7.70 -24.68
CA ALA A 1018 -26.20 7.11 -25.78
C ALA A 1018 -25.18 6.07 -25.29
N ALA A 1019 -24.53 6.31 -24.15
CA ALA A 1019 -23.62 5.36 -23.52
C ALA A 1019 -24.35 4.13 -22.94
N LEU A 1020 -25.54 4.29 -22.38
CA LEU A 1020 -26.39 3.19 -21.90
C LEU A 1020 -26.89 2.32 -23.07
N ILE A 1021 -27.31 2.92 -24.18
CA ILE A 1021 -27.67 2.20 -25.41
C ILE A 1021 -26.50 1.34 -25.90
N HIS A 1022 -25.29 1.89 -25.91
CA HIS A 1022 -24.09 1.15 -26.30
C HIS A 1022 -23.78 -0.01 -25.33
N SER A 1023 -23.88 0.23 -24.03
CA SER A 1023 -23.42 -0.71 -22.99
C SER A 1023 -24.44 -1.80 -22.66
N CYS A 1024 -25.75 -1.57 -22.83
CA CYS A 1024 -26.80 -2.54 -22.44
C CYS A 1024 -27.07 -3.62 -23.51
N GLY A 1025 -26.19 -3.75 -24.51
CA GLY A 1025 -26.35 -4.75 -25.58
C GLY A 1025 -27.49 -4.45 -26.56
N VAL A 1026 -28.03 -3.23 -26.57
CA VAL A 1026 -29.01 -2.82 -27.57
C VAL A 1026 -28.28 -2.74 -28.92
N ARG A 1027 -28.58 -3.69 -29.83
CA ARG A 1027 -27.95 -3.72 -31.16
C ARG A 1027 -28.15 -2.36 -31.84
N PRO A 1028 -27.08 -1.61 -32.15
CA PRO A 1028 -27.21 -0.27 -32.66
C PRO A 1028 -27.84 -0.33 -34.05
N LYS A 1029 -29.04 0.22 -34.21
CA LYS A 1029 -29.67 0.44 -35.53
C LYS A 1029 -29.39 1.86 -35.97
N LEU A 1030 -29.25 2.07 -37.28
CA LEU A 1030 -29.04 3.41 -37.86
C LEU A 1030 -30.15 4.40 -37.45
N TYR A 1031 -31.38 3.91 -37.19
CA TYR A 1031 -32.49 4.71 -36.66
C TYR A 1031 -32.23 5.28 -35.26
N HIS A 1032 -31.63 4.53 -34.34
CA HIS A 1032 -31.30 5.03 -32.99
C HIS A 1032 -30.27 6.16 -33.05
N ILE A 1033 -29.31 6.02 -33.97
CA ILE A 1033 -28.26 7.01 -34.21
C ILE A 1033 -28.86 8.29 -34.83
N LYS A 1034 -29.76 8.16 -35.82
CA LYS A 1034 -30.49 9.30 -36.42
C LYS A 1034 -31.33 10.06 -35.39
N LEU A 1035 -32.05 9.36 -34.51
CA LEU A 1035 -32.86 9.96 -33.45
C LEU A 1035 -32.06 10.83 -32.47
N LEU A 1036 -30.83 10.40 -32.14
CA LEU A 1036 -29.94 11.19 -31.29
C LEU A 1036 -29.44 12.43 -32.06
N ILE A 1037 -29.04 12.27 -33.32
CA ILE A 1037 -28.49 13.33 -34.19
C ILE A 1037 -29.52 14.39 -34.61
N ASP A 1038 -30.80 14.02 -34.77
CA ASP A 1038 -31.88 14.92 -35.20
C ASP A 1038 -32.46 15.73 -34.02
N SER A 1039 -31.97 15.54 -32.79
CA SER A 1039 -32.32 16.41 -31.68
C SER A 1039 -31.53 17.72 -31.77
N ASP A 1040 -32.21 18.87 -31.71
CA ASP A 1040 -31.59 20.21 -31.64
C ASP A 1040 -30.65 20.39 -30.42
N ALA A 1041 -30.64 19.39 -29.52
CA ALA A 1041 -29.80 19.30 -28.34
C ALA A 1041 -28.47 18.56 -28.55
N THR A 1042 -28.23 17.90 -29.70
CA THR A 1042 -26.92 17.31 -30.00
C THR A 1042 -25.85 18.38 -30.15
N ARG A 1043 -25.09 18.56 -29.08
CA ARG A 1043 -23.91 19.43 -29.04
C ARG A 1043 -22.69 18.55 -28.82
N TRP A 1044 -21.65 19.12 -28.25
CA TRP A 1044 -20.32 18.51 -28.21
C TRP A 1044 -20.23 17.25 -27.33
N LEU A 1045 -21.02 17.10 -26.24
CA LEU A 1045 -20.93 15.95 -25.32
C LEU A 1045 -21.52 14.67 -25.90
N THR A 1046 -22.55 14.80 -26.73
CA THR A 1046 -23.25 13.67 -27.33
C THR A 1046 -22.57 13.19 -28.61
N ALA A 1047 -21.80 14.04 -29.30
CA ALA A 1047 -21.10 13.70 -30.54
C ALA A 1047 -20.16 12.49 -30.41
N ARG A 1048 -19.40 12.40 -29.31
CA ARG A 1048 -18.42 11.32 -29.09
C ARG A 1048 -19.04 9.94 -28.77
N PRO A 1049 -20.01 9.81 -27.84
CA PRO A 1049 -20.76 8.56 -27.67
C PRO A 1049 -21.49 8.13 -28.95
N VAL A 1050 -22.06 9.09 -29.70
CA VAL A 1050 -22.74 8.82 -30.97
C VAL A 1050 -21.74 8.36 -32.04
N ALA A 1051 -20.54 8.93 -32.11
CA ALA A 1051 -19.46 8.45 -32.99
C ALA A 1051 -19.00 7.03 -32.61
N ALA A 1052 -18.96 6.68 -31.32
CA ALA A 1052 -18.65 5.33 -30.87
C ALA A 1052 -19.74 4.30 -31.23
N LEU A 1053 -21.01 4.70 -31.12
CA LEU A 1053 -22.16 3.92 -31.62
C LEU A 1053 -22.07 3.73 -33.15
N MET A 1054 -21.73 4.80 -33.88
CA MET A 1054 -21.54 4.75 -35.33
C MET A 1054 -20.37 3.84 -35.73
N ALA A 1055 -19.22 3.94 -35.07
CA ALA A 1055 -18.07 3.06 -35.32
C ALA A 1055 -18.40 1.58 -35.00
N ARG A 1056 -19.21 1.32 -33.97
CA ARG A 1056 -19.71 -0.05 -33.67
C ARG A 1056 -20.65 -0.55 -34.76
N PHE A 1057 -21.62 0.25 -35.17
CA PHE A 1057 -22.50 -0.07 -36.28
C PHE A 1057 -21.73 -0.38 -37.56
N LEU A 1058 -20.72 0.43 -37.90
CA LEU A 1058 -19.92 0.23 -39.12
C LEU A 1058 -19.06 -1.04 -39.07
N LEU A 1059 -18.49 -1.39 -37.91
CA LEU A 1059 -17.68 -2.61 -37.77
C LEU A 1059 -18.52 -3.89 -37.69
N GLU A 1060 -19.68 -3.86 -37.03
CA GLU A 1060 -20.61 -5.01 -36.95
C GLU A 1060 -21.27 -5.36 -38.29
N ASN A 1061 -21.30 -4.40 -39.23
CA ASN A 1061 -21.84 -4.59 -40.58
C ASN A 1061 -20.74 -4.60 -41.66
N ALA A 1062 -19.45 -4.72 -41.29
CA ALA A 1062 -18.31 -4.70 -42.24
C ALA A 1062 -18.05 -6.02 -42.97
N THR A 1063 -18.63 -7.14 -42.52
CA THR A 1063 -18.38 -8.49 -43.04
C THR A 1063 -19.57 -9.11 -43.79
N GLY A 1064 -20.66 -8.36 -44.01
CA GLY A 1064 -21.84 -8.85 -44.73
C GLY A 1064 -22.30 -7.91 -45.84
N ASP A 1065 -23.00 -8.46 -46.84
CA ASP A 1065 -23.71 -7.75 -47.91
C ASP A 1065 -24.90 -6.95 -47.37
N VAL A 1066 -24.64 -5.91 -46.58
CA VAL A 1066 -25.62 -4.89 -46.20
C VAL A 1066 -25.18 -3.55 -46.79
N GLU A 1067 -25.14 -3.47 -48.12
CA GLU A 1067 -24.76 -2.26 -48.87
C GLU A 1067 -25.61 -1.04 -48.47
N GLU A 1068 -26.92 -1.21 -48.27
CA GLU A 1068 -27.85 -0.10 -47.98
C GLU A 1068 -27.57 0.60 -46.63
N GLY A 1069 -27.24 -0.17 -45.59
CA GLY A 1069 -26.96 0.36 -44.25
C GLY A 1069 -25.62 1.08 -44.17
N MET A 1070 -24.60 0.57 -44.88
CA MET A 1070 -23.31 1.23 -45.00
C MET A 1070 -23.40 2.51 -45.84
N ILE A 1071 -24.09 2.49 -46.97
CA ILE A 1071 -24.27 3.67 -47.84
C ILE A 1071 -24.97 4.79 -47.06
N ALA A 1072 -26.08 4.50 -46.38
CA ALA A 1072 -26.82 5.50 -45.60
C ALA A 1072 -26.02 6.06 -44.41
N ALA A 1073 -25.13 5.26 -43.80
CA ALA A 1073 -24.22 5.73 -42.75
C ALA A 1073 -23.09 6.60 -43.32
N VAL A 1074 -22.52 6.23 -44.47
CA VAL A 1074 -21.51 7.01 -45.19
C VAL A 1074 -22.09 8.36 -45.66
N GLU A 1075 -23.30 8.39 -46.21
CA GLU A 1075 -24.01 9.63 -46.55
C GLU A 1075 -24.21 10.55 -45.33
N LEU A 1076 -24.56 9.98 -44.17
CA LEU A 1076 -24.73 10.73 -42.93
C LEU A 1076 -23.40 11.37 -42.48
N LEU A 1077 -22.29 10.62 -42.60
CA LEU A 1077 -20.95 11.09 -42.27
C LEU A 1077 -20.44 12.15 -43.26
N GLN A 1078 -20.82 12.06 -44.53
CA GLN A 1078 -20.53 13.10 -45.52
C GLN A 1078 -21.22 14.42 -45.17
N ARG A 1079 -22.46 14.37 -44.65
CA ARG A 1079 -23.24 15.56 -44.25
C ARG A 1079 -22.83 16.16 -42.90
N LYS A 1080 -22.22 15.39 -42.00
CA LYS A 1080 -21.92 15.80 -40.61
C LYS A 1080 -20.40 15.73 -40.31
N ARG A 1081 -19.66 16.75 -40.72
CA ARG A 1081 -18.19 16.84 -40.56
C ARG A 1081 -17.71 16.67 -39.11
N ASN A 1082 -18.39 17.26 -38.11
CA ASN A 1082 -18.04 17.12 -36.69
C ASN A 1082 -18.13 15.66 -36.18
N LEU A 1083 -19.11 14.90 -36.68
CA LEU A 1083 -19.27 13.48 -36.34
C LEU A 1083 -18.17 12.64 -37.02
N ARG A 1084 -17.78 13.02 -38.24
CA ARG A 1084 -16.70 12.38 -39.02
C ARG A 1084 -15.33 12.54 -38.36
N SER A 1085 -15.01 13.72 -37.82
CA SER A 1085 -13.77 13.93 -37.05
C SER A 1085 -13.69 13.07 -35.78
N GLU A 1086 -14.78 12.97 -35.00
CA GLU A 1086 -14.84 12.10 -33.81
C GLU A 1086 -14.91 10.60 -34.16
N LEU A 1087 -15.37 10.25 -35.37
CA LEU A 1087 -15.37 8.87 -35.87
C LEU A 1087 -13.94 8.35 -36.07
N TRP A 1088 -13.05 9.13 -36.69
CA TRP A 1088 -11.63 8.74 -36.86
C TRP A 1088 -10.96 8.46 -35.52
N ARG A 1089 -11.31 9.22 -34.49
CA ARG A 1089 -10.87 8.95 -33.12
C ARG A 1089 -11.46 7.67 -32.55
N ALA A 1090 -12.73 7.36 -32.83
CA ALA A 1090 -13.39 6.16 -32.31
C ALA A 1090 -12.78 4.86 -32.86
N PHE A 1091 -12.28 4.86 -34.09
CA PHE A 1091 -11.63 3.69 -34.69
C PHE A 1091 -10.29 3.32 -34.04
N LEU A 1092 -9.52 4.29 -33.54
CA LEU A 1092 -8.24 4.05 -32.85
C LEU A 1092 -8.38 3.17 -31.58
N LYS A 1093 -9.60 2.99 -31.05
CA LYS A 1093 -9.86 2.14 -29.87
C LYS A 1093 -10.18 0.68 -30.19
N LYS A 1094 -10.25 0.28 -31.46
CA LYS A 1094 -10.74 -1.03 -31.91
C LYS A 1094 -9.71 -1.72 -32.81
N THR A 1095 -8.64 -2.20 -32.21
CA THR A 1095 -7.38 -2.63 -32.85
C THR A 1095 -7.39 -4.00 -33.54
N HIS A 1096 -8.51 -4.74 -33.54
CA HIS A 1096 -8.54 -6.14 -34.01
C HIS A 1096 -9.61 -6.45 -35.08
N VAL A 1097 -10.30 -5.45 -35.61
CA VAL A 1097 -11.35 -5.65 -36.64
C VAL A 1097 -10.99 -4.84 -37.89
N GLY A 1098 -10.87 -5.51 -39.03
CA GLY A 1098 -10.48 -4.89 -40.30
C GLY A 1098 -11.42 -3.75 -40.69
N ILE A 1099 -10.85 -2.54 -40.81
CA ILE A 1099 -11.57 -1.37 -41.34
C ILE A 1099 -11.68 -1.53 -42.86
N SER A 1100 -12.87 -1.28 -43.43
CA SER A 1100 -13.07 -1.43 -44.87
C SER A 1100 -12.18 -0.47 -45.68
N SER A 1101 -11.78 -0.91 -46.87
CA SER A 1101 -10.98 -0.11 -47.81
C SER A 1101 -11.69 1.20 -48.21
N LEU A 1102 -13.02 1.24 -48.17
CA LEU A 1102 -13.84 2.44 -48.38
C LEU A 1102 -13.59 3.50 -47.28
N LEU A 1103 -13.57 3.08 -46.01
CA LEU A 1103 -13.34 3.98 -44.87
C LEU A 1103 -11.89 4.48 -44.83
N LEU A 1104 -10.91 3.64 -45.18
CA LEU A 1104 -9.51 4.07 -45.30
C LEU A 1104 -9.29 5.08 -46.43
N ARG A 1105 -9.99 4.92 -47.57
CA ARG A 1105 -9.99 5.92 -48.65
C ARG A 1105 -10.61 7.24 -48.19
N MET A 1106 -11.75 7.19 -47.50
CA MET A 1106 -12.37 8.40 -46.94
C MET A 1106 -11.46 9.11 -45.94
N ALA A 1107 -10.75 8.37 -45.07
CA ALA A 1107 -9.79 8.93 -44.14
C ALA A 1107 -8.59 9.56 -44.87
N ALA A 1108 -8.03 8.89 -45.89
CA ALA A 1108 -6.93 9.44 -46.70
C ALA A 1108 -7.33 10.71 -47.47
N ALA A 1109 -8.56 10.77 -47.99
CA ALA A 1109 -9.09 11.96 -48.66
C ALA A 1109 -9.27 13.15 -47.69
N ASP A 1110 -9.68 12.87 -46.45
CA ASP A 1110 -9.88 13.88 -45.40
C ASP A 1110 -8.54 14.52 -44.92
N LEU A 1111 -7.36 14.01 -45.30
CA LEU A 1111 -6.05 14.60 -44.92
C LEU A 1111 -5.91 16.06 -45.38
N CYS A 1112 -6.36 16.38 -46.60
CA CYS A 1112 -6.31 17.73 -47.15
C CYS A 1112 -7.41 18.66 -46.60
N GLU A 1113 -8.49 18.09 -46.07
CA GLU A 1113 -9.70 18.81 -45.67
C GLU A 1113 -9.87 18.90 -44.16
N SER A 1114 -8.89 18.48 -43.35
CA SER A 1114 -9.04 18.38 -41.91
C SER A 1114 -8.15 19.36 -41.15
N ASP A 1115 -8.57 19.72 -39.94
CA ASP A 1115 -7.68 20.41 -39.00
C ASP A 1115 -6.56 19.47 -38.54
N GLU A 1116 -5.48 20.04 -38.02
CA GLU A 1116 -4.28 19.30 -37.66
C GLU A 1116 -4.49 18.21 -36.59
N TYR A 1117 -5.46 18.37 -35.68
CA TYR A 1117 -5.78 17.36 -34.68
C TYR A 1117 -6.44 16.14 -35.34
N THR A 1118 -7.36 16.39 -36.27
CA THR A 1118 -8.01 15.35 -37.06
C THR A 1118 -7.01 14.66 -37.99
N VAL A 1119 -6.10 15.41 -38.64
CA VAL A 1119 -4.99 14.85 -39.45
C VAL A 1119 -4.12 13.89 -38.62
N CYS A 1120 -3.75 14.25 -37.40
CA CYS A 1120 -2.97 13.38 -36.52
C CYS A 1120 -3.68 12.03 -36.23
N ASN A 1121 -5.01 12.04 -36.02
CA ASN A 1121 -5.78 10.80 -35.83
C ASN A 1121 -5.85 9.96 -37.11
N ILE A 1122 -6.00 10.61 -38.27
CA ILE A 1122 -6.02 9.96 -39.58
C ILE A 1122 -4.67 9.29 -39.87
N LEU A 1123 -3.55 10.00 -39.66
CA LEU A 1123 -2.20 9.44 -39.89
C LEU A 1123 -1.94 8.19 -39.05
N ARG A 1124 -2.36 8.18 -37.78
CA ARG A 1124 -2.28 6.99 -36.92
C ARG A 1124 -3.17 5.86 -37.43
N LEU A 1125 -4.39 6.17 -37.84
CA LEU A 1125 -5.33 5.19 -38.38
C LEU A 1125 -4.78 4.51 -39.64
N LEU A 1126 -4.16 5.28 -40.54
CA LEU A 1126 -3.52 4.78 -41.74
C LEU A 1126 -2.29 3.93 -41.39
N LEU A 1127 -1.44 4.38 -40.47
CA LEU A 1127 -0.28 3.63 -39.96
C LEU A 1127 -0.68 2.28 -39.36
N ASP A 1128 -1.74 2.23 -38.55
CA ASP A 1128 -2.22 0.97 -37.94
C ASP A 1128 -2.81 -0.01 -38.97
N ASN A 1129 -3.08 0.46 -40.19
CA ASN A 1129 -3.65 -0.33 -41.29
C ASN A 1129 -2.76 -0.35 -42.56
N VAL A 1130 -1.46 -0.12 -42.41
CA VAL A 1130 -0.49 0.05 -43.53
C VAL A 1130 -0.57 -1.06 -44.57
N ALA A 1131 -0.72 -2.33 -44.18
CA ALA A 1131 -0.83 -3.43 -45.13
C ALA A 1131 -2.06 -3.31 -46.06
N MET A 1132 -3.20 -2.84 -45.55
CA MET A 1132 -4.40 -2.59 -46.35
C MET A 1132 -4.31 -1.30 -47.16
N VAL A 1133 -3.61 -0.28 -46.62
CA VAL A 1133 -3.32 0.96 -47.34
C VAL A 1133 -2.41 0.68 -48.55
N LEU A 1134 -1.35 -0.10 -48.36
CA LEU A 1134 -0.45 -0.57 -49.43
C LEU A 1134 -1.20 -1.36 -50.51
N GLY A 1135 -2.19 -2.17 -50.12
CA GLY A 1135 -3.03 -2.92 -51.05
C GLY A 1135 -4.07 -2.09 -51.82
N ASN A 1136 -4.19 -0.78 -51.56
CA ASN A 1136 -5.14 0.11 -52.21
C ASN A 1136 -4.42 1.29 -52.90
N GLU A 1137 -4.25 1.20 -54.21
CA GLU A 1137 -3.54 2.22 -55.00
C GLU A 1137 -4.11 3.63 -54.84
N GLU A 1138 -5.43 3.77 -54.64
CA GLU A 1138 -6.07 5.07 -54.50
C GLU A 1138 -5.74 5.72 -53.13
N CYS A 1139 -5.67 4.92 -52.06
CA CYS A 1139 -5.19 5.40 -50.76
C CYS A 1139 -3.73 5.87 -50.85
N VAL A 1140 -2.84 5.10 -51.48
CA VAL A 1140 -1.42 5.46 -51.64
C VAL A 1140 -1.29 6.75 -52.45
N LYS A 1141 -2.06 6.90 -53.54
CA LYS A 1141 -2.10 8.13 -54.36
C LYS A 1141 -2.54 9.35 -53.54
N LEU A 1142 -3.57 9.22 -52.70
CA LEU A 1142 -4.06 10.32 -51.84
C LEU A 1142 -3.02 10.73 -50.78
N VAL A 1143 -2.35 9.75 -50.16
CA VAL A 1143 -1.27 10.03 -49.19
C VAL A 1143 -0.07 10.69 -49.89
N ASN A 1144 0.34 10.19 -51.06
CA ASN A 1144 1.43 10.77 -51.83
C ASN A 1144 1.12 12.22 -52.28
N ALA A 1145 -0.10 12.48 -52.76
CA ALA A 1145 -0.54 13.83 -53.11
C ALA A 1145 -0.54 14.79 -51.92
N TYR A 1146 -0.82 14.30 -50.71
CA TYR A 1146 -0.70 15.10 -49.48
C TYR A 1146 0.77 15.39 -49.12
N ILE A 1147 1.67 14.41 -49.30
CA ILE A 1147 3.12 14.59 -49.10
C ILE A 1147 3.70 15.60 -50.10
N GLU A 1148 3.32 15.52 -51.37
CA GLU A 1148 3.75 16.45 -52.42
C GLU A 1148 3.39 17.91 -52.06
N LYS A 1149 2.17 18.12 -51.53
CA LYS A 1149 1.70 19.42 -51.02
C LYS A 1149 2.44 19.92 -49.77
N LEU A 1150 3.03 19.02 -48.98
CA LEU A 1150 3.90 19.41 -47.87
C LEU A 1150 5.28 19.84 -48.38
N THR A 1151 5.79 19.18 -49.43
CA THR A 1151 7.10 19.46 -50.02
C THR A 1151 7.13 20.71 -50.91
N ASP A 1152 6.04 21.04 -51.60
CA ASP A 1152 5.92 22.23 -52.45
C ASP A 1152 5.64 23.53 -51.66
N GLY A 1153 5.43 23.41 -50.34
CA GLY A 1153 5.15 24.52 -49.44
C GLY A 1153 3.70 25.02 -49.46
N SER A 1154 2.78 24.32 -50.13
CA SER A 1154 1.35 24.69 -50.18
C SER A 1154 0.61 24.45 -48.87
N PHE A 1155 1.14 23.60 -47.98
CA PHE A 1155 0.59 23.33 -46.65
C PHE A 1155 1.70 23.16 -45.59
N HIS A 1156 1.43 23.51 -44.33
CA HIS A 1156 2.40 23.36 -43.23
C HIS A 1156 1.79 22.65 -42.02
N LEU A 1157 2.48 21.62 -41.54
CA LEU A 1157 2.21 20.99 -40.25
C LEU A 1157 2.88 21.83 -39.14
N GLY A 1158 2.11 22.24 -38.14
CA GLY A 1158 2.61 23.00 -36.98
C GLY A 1158 3.13 22.10 -35.84
N ARG A 1159 2.57 20.91 -35.70
CA ARG A 1159 2.90 19.92 -34.67
C ARG A 1159 3.98 18.97 -35.15
N GLU A 1160 5.02 18.85 -34.33
CA GLU A 1160 6.15 17.92 -34.51
C GLU A 1160 5.66 16.47 -34.71
N ILE A 1161 4.72 16.00 -33.89
CA ILE A 1161 4.18 14.64 -33.98
C ILE A 1161 3.54 14.32 -35.33
N SER A 1162 2.86 15.29 -35.96
CA SER A 1162 2.21 15.07 -37.25
C SER A 1162 3.26 14.96 -38.36
N LYS A 1163 4.38 15.70 -38.24
CA LYS A 1163 5.54 15.59 -39.14
C LYS A 1163 6.23 14.24 -39.00
N ASP A 1164 6.41 13.78 -37.77
CA ASP A 1164 7.02 12.47 -37.50
C ASP A 1164 6.15 11.32 -38.02
N LEU A 1165 4.82 11.39 -37.84
CA LEU A 1165 3.87 10.37 -38.32
C LEU A 1165 3.84 10.28 -39.85
N ILE A 1166 3.82 11.41 -40.56
CA ILE A 1166 3.82 11.40 -42.03
C ILE A 1166 5.15 10.90 -42.58
N HIS A 1167 6.28 11.22 -41.93
CA HIS A 1167 7.58 10.67 -42.31
C HIS A 1167 7.65 9.15 -42.15
N LEU A 1168 7.18 8.62 -41.01
CA LEU A 1168 7.11 7.18 -40.79
C LEU A 1168 6.19 6.49 -41.80
N LEU A 1169 4.99 7.03 -42.03
CA LEU A 1169 4.03 6.49 -42.99
C LEU A 1169 4.60 6.50 -44.41
N SER A 1170 5.32 7.54 -44.79
CA SER A 1170 6.00 7.63 -46.09
C SER A 1170 7.08 6.54 -46.26
N MET A 1171 7.83 6.22 -45.21
CA MET A 1171 8.79 5.10 -45.21
C MET A 1171 8.08 3.75 -45.30
N GLU A 1172 7.03 3.51 -44.51
CA GLU A 1172 6.26 2.27 -44.51
C GLU A 1172 5.50 2.03 -45.83
N LEU A 1173 5.11 3.10 -46.54
CA LEU A 1173 4.48 3.05 -47.87
C LEU A 1173 5.48 3.01 -49.05
N HIS A 1174 6.79 2.94 -48.78
CA HIS A 1174 7.86 2.97 -49.79
C HIS A 1174 7.89 4.23 -50.66
N LEU A 1175 7.39 5.37 -50.15
CA LEU A 1175 7.41 6.67 -50.83
C LEU A 1175 8.72 7.44 -50.61
N THR A 1176 9.45 7.15 -49.52
CA THR A 1176 10.76 7.74 -49.19
C THR A 1176 11.79 6.68 -48.78
N CYS A 1177 13.08 6.99 -48.91
CA CYS A 1177 14.16 6.13 -48.43
C CYS A 1177 14.30 6.15 -46.90
N PHE A 1178 15.04 5.20 -46.35
CA PHE A 1178 15.35 5.11 -44.92
C PHE A 1178 16.16 6.33 -44.43
N ASP A 1179 15.69 7.01 -43.39
CA ASP A 1179 16.39 8.14 -42.76
C ASP A 1179 16.70 7.87 -41.29
N VAL A 1180 17.97 7.53 -41.02
CA VAL A 1180 18.45 7.25 -39.67
C VAL A 1180 18.66 8.50 -38.82
N ARG A 1181 18.92 9.66 -39.45
CA ARG A 1181 19.16 10.92 -38.73
C ARG A 1181 17.86 11.43 -38.16
N TRP A 1182 16.76 11.29 -38.90
CA TRP A 1182 15.42 11.58 -38.41
C TRP A 1182 15.02 10.67 -37.23
N ILE A 1183 15.27 9.36 -37.32
CA ILE A 1183 15.01 8.41 -36.21
C ILE A 1183 15.77 8.82 -34.94
N LEU A 1184 17.06 9.18 -35.08
CA LEU A 1184 17.88 9.62 -33.95
C LEU A 1184 17.37 10.93 -33.34
N SER A 1185 16.95 11.89 -34.17
CA SER A 1185 16.32 13.14 -33.72
C SER A 1185 15.03 12.86 -32.94
N CYS A 1186 14.19 11.95 -33.43
CA CYS A 1186 12.97 11.53 -32.72
C CYS A 1186 13.26 10.83 -31.40
N ALA A 1187 14.34 10.04 -31.33
CA ALA A 1187 14.77 9.34 -30.13
C ALA A 1187 15.30 10.29 -29.03
N GLN A 1188 15.89 11.43 -29.43
CA GLN A 1188 16.42 12.45 -28.54
C GLN A 1188 15.40 13.53 -28.15
N SER A 1189 14.26 13.61 -28.84
CA SER A 1189 13.19 14.57 -28.54
C SER A 1189 12.66 14.39 -27.12
N GLU A 1190 12.20 15.44 -26.44
CA GLU A 1190 11.54 15.29 -25.13
C GLU A 1190 10.15 14.63 -25.25
N SER A 1191 9.54 14.66 -26.45
CA SER A 1191 8.22 14.11 -26.73
C SER A 1191 8.19 12.57 -26.70
N VAL A 1192 7.46 12.00 -25.74
CA VAL A 1192 7.22 10.54 -25.67
C VAL A 1192 6.64 9.98 -26.97
N HIS A 1193 5.82 10.76 -27.67
CA HIS A 1193 5.23 10.32 -28.93
C HIS A 1193 6.26 10.22 -30.06
N SER A 1194 7.20 11.16 -30.14
CA SER A 1194 8.29 11.13 -31.12
C SER A 1194 9.25 9.99 -30.83
N LYS A 1195 9.53 9.69 -29.55
CA LYS A 1195 10.28 8.49 -29.14
C LYS A 1195 9.61 7.18 -29.56
N ARG A 1196 8.28 7.08 -29.46
CA ARG A 1196 7.52 5.90 -29.96
C ARG A 1196 7.59 5.77 -31.48
N ILE A 1197 7.52 6.89 -32.19
CA ILE A 1197 7.69 6.90 -33.64
C ILE A 1197 9.11 6.46 -34.02
N ALA A 1198 10.13 6.89 -33.26
CA ALA A 1198 11.50 6.43 -33.40
C ALA A 1198 11.62 4.90 -33.23
N LEU A 1199 10.99 4.32 -32.20
CA LEU A 1199 10.98 2.87 -31.97
C LEU A 1199 10.39 2.10 -33.15
N ARG A 1200 9.28 2.57 -33.72
CA ARG A 1200 8.66 1.96 -34.91
C ARG A 1200 9.55 2.09 -36.15
N GLY A 1201 10.25 3.22 -36.31
CA GLY A 1201 11.27 3.39 -37.34
C GLY A 1201 12.47 2.45 -37.18
N ILE A 1202 12.93 2.21 -35.95
CA ILE A 1202 14.01 1.26 -35.61
C ILE A 1202 13.57 -0.18 -35.91
N LEU A 1203 12.32 -0.55 -35.60
CA LEU A 1203 11.72 -1.85 -35.96
C LEU A 1203 11.68 -2.06 -37.47
N TRP A 1204 11.16 -1.08 -38.21
CA TRP A 1204 11.10 -1.13 -39.67
C TRP A 1204 12.50 -1.29 -40.29
N ALA A 1205 13.51 -0.60 -39.74
CA ALA A 1205 14.91 -0.72 -40.18
C ALA A 1205 15.47 -2.14 -40.01
N ARG A 1206 15.10 -2.80 -38.89
CA ARG A 1206 15.48 -4.18 -38.59
C ARG A 1206 14.81 -5.17 -39.55
N GLU A 1207 13.51 -5.02 -39.80
CA GLU A 1207 12.75 -5.89 -40.71
C GLU A 1207 13.24 -5.81 -42.16
N ASN A 1208 13.80 -4.67 -42.56
CA ASN A 1208 14.35 -4.43 -43.89
C ASN A 1208 15.88 -4.62 -44.00
N CYS A 1209 16.51 -5.29 -43.02
CA CYS A 1209 17.94 -5.65 -43.02
C CYS A 1209 18.93 -4.47 -43.20
N ILE A 1210 18.60 -3.29 -42.67
CA ILE A 1210 19.46 -2.09 -42.77
C ILE A 1210 20.60 -2.17 -41.74
N LYS A 1211 21.81 -1.65 -42.08
CA LYS A 1211 23.05 -1.81 -41.30
C LYS A 1211 22.90 -1.45 -39.80
N ALA A 1212 23.49 -2.29 -38.94
CA ALA A 1212 23.22 -2.36 -37.50
C ALA A 1212 23.67 -1.17 -36.62
N ILE A 1213 24.70 -0.40 -36.99
CA ILE A 1213 25.36 0.49 -36.02
C ILE A 1213 24.57 1.78 -35.70
N GLU A 1214 23.86 2.33 -36.68
CA GLU A 1214 23.12 3.59 -36.52
C GLU A 1214 21.75 3.35 -35.83
N VAL A 1215 21.17 2.16 -36.04
CA VAL A 1215 19.94 1.68 -35.37
C VAL A 1215 20.19 1.37 -33.88
N LEU A 1216 21.37 0.82 -33.55
CA LEU A 1216 21.78 0.57 -32.16
C LEU A 1216 21.93 1.86 -31.35
N ASN A 1217 22.52 2.91 -31.93
CA ASN A 1217 22.72 4.20 -31.27
C ASN A 1217 21.39 4.88 -30.88
N ALA A 1218 20.41 4.86 -31.79
CA ALA A 1218 19.08 5.42 -31.52
C ALA A 1218 18.34 4.64 -30.42
N GLY A 1219 18.44 3.30 -30.41
CA GLY A 1219 17.86 2.48 -29.34
C GLY A 1219 18.55 2.67 -27.98
N ALA A 1220 19.87 2.83 -27.94
CA ALA A 1220 20.61 3.00 -26.69
C ALA A 1220 20.22 4.27 -25.94
N VAL A 1221 19.94 5.37 -26.65
CA VAL A 1221 19.38 6.61 -26.07
C VAL A 1221 18.05 6.33 -25.39
N LEU A 1222 17.19 5.54 -26.03
CA LEU A 1222 15.85 5.20 -25.53
C LEU A 1222 15.86 4.22 -24.36
N LEU A 1223 16.94 3.44 -24.14
CA LEU A 1223 17.11 2.59 -22.96
C LEU A 1223 17.29 3.39 -21.67
N GLN A 1224 17.78 4.63 -21.77
CA GLN A 1224 18.00 5.53 -20.64
C GLN A 1224 16.79 6.45 -20.39
N ASP A 1225 15.71 6.29 -21.16
CA ASP A 1225 14.55 7.16 -21.09
C ASP A 1225 13.83 7.06 -19.75
N GLU A 1226 13.14 8.12 -19.32
CA GLU A 1226 12.35 8.11 -18.09
C GLU A 1226 11.08 7.24 -18.22
N GLU A 1227 10.53 7.10 -19.43
CA GLU A 1227 9.29 6.37 -19.69
C GLU A 1227 9.54 4.86 -19.86
N SER A 1228 8.98 4.07 -18.94
CA SER A 1228 9.21 2.61 -18.89
C SER A 1228 8.88 1.86 -20.18
N SER A 1229 7.78 2.21 -20.84
CA SER A 1229 7.37 1.57 -22.09
C SER A 1229 8.36 1.81 -23.24
N ILE A 1230 9.05 2.95 -23.24
CA ILE A 1230 10.05 3.28 -24.25
C ILE A 1230 11.29 2.43 -24.03
N ARG A 1231 11.73 2.30 -22.77
CA ARG A 1231 12.85 1.44 -22.40
C ARG A 1231 12.59 -0.03 -22.73
N GLU A 1232 11.38 -0.53 -22.45
CA GLU A 1232 10.95 -1.91 -22.74
C GLU A 1232 11.04 -2.24 -24.23
N GLU A 1233 10.40 -1.41 -25.04
CA GLU A 1233 10.36 -1.59 -26.48
C GLU A 1233 11.76 -1.46 -27.10
N SER A 1234 12.56 -0.49 -26.64
CA SER A 1234 13.96 -0.36 -27.05
C SER A 1234 14.80 -1.59 -26.70
N ALA A 1235 14.71 -2.09 -25.47
CA ALA A 1235 15.44 -3.28 -25.01
C ALA A 1235 15.10 -4.52 -25.84
N SER A 1236 13.81 -4.70 -26.16
CA SER A 1236 13.33 -5.79 -27.01
C SER A 1236 13.94 -5.72 -28.42
N ILE A 1237 13.92 -4.54 -29.04
CA ILE A 1237 14.46 -4.33 -30.39
C ILE A 1237 15.96 -4.58 -30.42
N LEU A 1238 16.70 -3.99 -29.47
CA LEU A 1238 18.17 -4.09 -29.39
C LEU A 1238 18.65 -5.51 -29.08
N SER A 1239 17.93 -6.27 -28.25
CA SER A 1239 18.24 -7.67 -27.97
C SER A 1239 18.26 -8.52 -29.25
N GLY A 1240 17.36 -8.25 -30.20
CA GLY A 1240 17.32 -8.91 -31.50
C GLY A 1240 18.47 -8.54 -32.44
N VAL A 1241 19.01 -7.32 -32.34
CA VAL A 1241 20.13 -6.83 -33.18
C VAL A 1241 21.48 -7.45 -32.75
N LEU A 1242 21.67 -7.71 -31.45
CA LEU A 1242 22.90 -8.31 -30.90
C LEU A 1242 23.09 -9.80 -31.25
N HIS A 1243 22.10 -10.46 -31.85
CA HIS A 1243 22.08 -11.91 -32.09
C HIS A 1243 22.47 -12.36 -33.51
N SER A 1244 22.61 -11.48 -34.52
CA SER A 1244 22.94 -11.90 -35.88
C SER A 1244 24.42 -12.26 -36.05
N GLY A 1245 24.81 -13.44 -35.56
CA GLY A 1245 26.18 -13.95 -35.62
C GLY A 1245 26.37 -15.06 -36.67
N LYS A 1246 27.13 -14.75 -37.73
CA LYS A 1246 28.14 -15.69 -38.26
C LYS A 1246 29.43 -14.92 -38.56
N GLY A 1247 30.42 -15.13 -37.69
CA GLY A 1247 31.82 -14.88 -37.99
C GLY A 1247 32.27 -13.42 -37.87
N TYR A 1248 33.30 -13.22 -37.04
CA TYR A 1248 34.06 -12.01 -36.75
C TYR A 1248 33.59 -11.14 -35.57
N SER A 1249 34.57 -10.98 -34.68
CA SER A 1249 34.64 -10.08 -33.54
C SER A 1249 34.11 -8.68 -33.87
N LEU A 1250 33.02 -8.29 -33.23
CA LEU A 1250 32.71 -6.91 -32.85
C LEU A 1250 33.08 -6.75 -31.36
N LEU A 1251 34.36 -6.93 -31.06
CA LEU A 1251 34.99 -6.47 -29.82
C LEU A 1251 34.51 -5.03 -29.55
N ASN A 1252 34.08 -4.69 -28.33
CA ASN A 1252 33.99 -3.29 -27.84
C ASN A 1252 32.81 -2.39 -28.23
N ALA A 1253 31.68 -2.85 -28.77
CA ALA A 1253 30.64 -1.89 -29.19
C ALA A 1253 29.67 -1.40 -28.07
N GLN A 1254 30.17 -1.18 -26.84
CA GLN A 1254 29.56 -0.37 -25.74
C GLN A 1254 28.75 -1.08 -24.63
N ILE A 1255 29.11 -2.30 -24.21
CA ILE A 1255 28.75 -2.81 -22.87
C ILE A 1255 30.00 -3.10 -22.01
N VAL A 1256 31.18 -3.14 -22.67
CA VAL A 1256 32.54 -3.02 -22.11
C VAL A 1256 33.10 -1.73 -22.68
#